data_AF-A0A7K5BDE5-F1
#
_entry.id   AF-A0A7K5BDE5-F1
#
_cell.length_a   1.000
_cell.length_b   1.000
_cell.length_c   1.000
_cell.angle_alpha   90.00
_cell.angle_beta   90.00
_cell.angle_gamma   90.00
#
_symmetry.space_group_name_H-M   'P 1'
#
loop_
_entity.id
_entity.type
_entity.pdbx_description
1 polymer ?
#
loop_
_entity_poly.entity_id
_entity_poly.type
_entity_poly.pdbx_seq_one_letter_code
_entity_poly.pdbx_strand_id
1 'polypeptide(L)'
;AAAELQGKYQKLAQEYSKLRAQNQVLKKGVVDEQANSASLKEQLKMKDQSLRKLQQEMDSLTFRNQQLAKRVELLQDELALSESRGKKSKKSAESSAQLSQEQKSVFNEDLQKKIEENERLHILFFEADEQHKRLEAELRTRLEVLETDAAQHQAVVDSLTKKYTDAIEKLQNDKAKLEIKSQTLEREAKDCRLRTEECQQQLKNLQAALGSKLEESLCIINEKVPFNDTRSNQYNALNVPLHNRRYQLKLRDLAGKALAFVQELVTALLNFHTYTEQKVQIFPIDSATDTISPLNQKFSQYLHENASYVRPLEEGMLRLFESITEDTVTVLETTVKLKTFSEHLASYLSFLRKILPYQLKSLEEECESSLCTAALRARNMELHRDMKRLTAVFEKLHTYVSLLALPSTNPEGLLRTNYNFVFTNIAASLHGFHGVLKAVNRNVCNISHSHTTECLICQFCLLSLSRLISNCLSLSQIASFFSNNLDHFTTSLSYGPKGGTEFISPLSAECMLQYKKKAAAYMKSLKKPCADSVPYEEALANRRVLLSSTESREGLAQQVQQSLEKIAKLEQEKEHWMLEAQLAKIKLEKENQKLKNSLSGHVTETIQEHSTLPNVTEQKKETTEKSLREPIKSTSLV
;
A
#
# COMPACT_ATOMS: atom_id res chain seq x y z
N ALA A 1 -25.83 -6.63 2.65
CA ALA A 1 -26.55 -7.51 3.61
C ALA A 1 -26.53 -8.99 3.20
N ALA A 2 -27.30 -9.43 2.20
CA ALA A 2 -27.38 -10.87 1.84
C ALA A 2 -26.03 -11.47 1.37
N ALA A 3 -25.27 -10.75 0.53
CA ALA A 3 -23.97 -11.22 0.04
C ALA A 3 -22.88 -11.26 1.14
N GLU A 4 -22.89 -10.33 2.10
CA GLU A 4 -21.98 -10.37 3.25
C GLU A 4 -22.34 -11.47 4.23
N LEU A 5 -23.64 -11.69 4.44
CA LEU A 5 -24.12 -12.79 5.27
C LEU A 5 -23.73 -14.13 4.63
N GLN A 6 -23.88 -14.26 3.31
CA GLN A 6 -23.43 -15.43 2.56
C GLN A 6 -21.91 -15.62 2.61
N GLY A 7 -21.13 -14.54 2.51
CA GLY A 7 -19.68 -14.59 2.69
C GLY A 7 -19.25 -15.00 4.10
N LYS A 8 -19.96 -14.53 5.14
CA LYS A 8 -19.74 -14.95 6.54
C LYS A 8 -20.10 -16.43 6.74
N TYR A 9 -21.22 -16.90 6.18
CA TYR A 9 -21.58 -18.31 6.19
C TYR A 9 -20.54 -19.18 5.48
N GLN A 10 -19.99 -18.71 4.36
CA GLN A 10 -19.00 -19.46 3.60
C GLN A 10 -17.64 -19.52 4.31
N LYS A 11 -17.21 -18.43 4.98
CA LYS A 11 -16.02 -18.43 5.84
C LYS A 11 -16.21 -19.35 7.06
N LEU A 12 -17.37 -19.28 7.71
CA LEU A 12 -17.70 -20.15 8.84
C LEU A 12 -17.73 -21.63 8.42
N ALA A 13 -18.27 -21.95 7.24
CA ALA A 13 -18.24 -23.31 6.69
C ALA A 13 -16.81 -23.80 6.38
N GLN A 14 -15.94 -22.90 5.89
CA GLN A 14 -14.53 -23.21 5.66
C GLN A 14 -13.77 -23.44 6.98
N GLU A 15 -13.99 -22.60 7.99
CA GLU A 15 -13.40 -22.78 9.32
C GLU A 15 -13.89 -24.05 10.00
N TYR A 16 -15.19 -24.34 9.92
CA TYR A 16 -15.77 -25.59 10.41
C TYR A 16 -15.16 -26.81 9.70
N SER A 17 -14.95 -26.74 8.38
CA SER A 17 -14.29 -27.81 7.62
C SER A 17 -12.84 -28.03 8.04
N LYS A 18 -12.09 -26.94 8.30
CA LYS A 18 -10.72 -27.02 8.84
C LYS A 18 -10.69 -27.64 10.24
N LEU A 19 -11.57 -27.18 11.13
CA LEU A 19 -11.70 -27.73 12.49
C LEU A 19 -12.09 -29.21 12.47
N ARG A 20 -12.98 -29.62 11.57
CA ARG A 20 -13.37 -31.02 11.39
C ARG A 20 -12.20 -31.89 10.91
N ALA A 21 -11.40 -31.40 9.96
CA ALA A 21 -10.21 -32.10 9.49
C ALA A 21 -9.15 -32.25 10.60
N GLN A 22 -8.90 -31.17 11.37
CA GLN A 22 -7.99 -31.22 12.52
C GLN A 22 -8.49 -32.18 13.61
N ASN A 23 -9.79 -32.18 13.91
CA ASN A 23 -10.39 -33.13 14.85
C ASN A 23 -10.23 -34.57 14.40
N GLN A 24 -10.33 -34.85 13.10
CA GLN A 24 -10.16 -36.20 12.56
C GLN A 24 -8.71 -36.69 12.72
N VAL A 25 -7.72 -35.82 12.51
CA VAL A 25 -6.31 -36.13 12.75
C VAL A 25 -6.03 -36.34 14.24
N LEU A 26 -6.54 -35.47 15.12
CA LEU A 26 -6.39 -35.60 16.57
C LEU A 26 -7.04 -36.89 17.08
N LYS A 27 -8.26 -37.21 16.61
CA LYS A 27 -8.95 -38.46 16.98
C LYS A 27 -8.16 -39.69 16.55
N LYS A 28 -7.56 -39.66 15.35
CA LYS A 28 -6.67 -40.73 14.89
C LYS A 28 -5.42 -40.85 15.77
N GLY A 29 -4.78 -39.73 16.08
CA GLY A 29 -3.62 -39.70 16.98
C GLY A 29 -3.94 -40.26 18.36
N VAL A 30 -5.10 -39.93 18.94
CA VAL A 30 -5.55 -40.50 20.23
C VAL A 30 -5.75 -42.01 20.14
N VAL A 31 -6.35 -42.51 19.06
CA VAL A 31 -6.55 -43.96 18.86
C VAL A 31 -5.21 -44.69 18.70
N ASP A 32 -4.29 -44.13 17.92
CA ASP A 32 -2.96 -44.69 17.72
C ASP A 32 -2.15 -44.71 19.04
N GLU A 33 -2.24 -43.63 19.83
CA GLU A 33 -1.60 -43.53 21.15
C GLU A 33 -2.18 -44.54 22.14
N GLN A 34 -3.51 -44.71 22.15
CA GLN A 34 -4.19 -45.71 22.98
C GLN A 34 -3.80 -47.15 22.59
N ALA A 35 -3.68 -47.44 21.29
CA ALA A 35 -3.22 -48.74 20.80
C ALA A 35 -1.75 -49.01 21.19
N ASN A 36 -0.87 -48.01 21.06
CA ASN A 36 0.52 -48.10 21.50
C ASN A 36 0.63 -48.31 23.01
N SER A 37 -0.18 -47.59 23.81
CA SER A 37 -0.23 -47.75 25.26
C SER A 37 -0.70 -49.15 25.67
N ALA A 38 -1.70 -49.71 24.99
CA ALA A 38 -2.15 -51.08 25.21
C ALA A 38 -1.04 -52.11 24.90
N SER A 39 -0.35 -51.95 23.76
CA SER A 39 0.79 -52.80 23.37
C SER A 39 1.93 -52.75 24.39
N LEU A 40 2.31 -51.56 24.84
CA LEU A 40 3.34 -51.38 25.87
C LEU A 40 2.94 -52.04 27.19
N LYS A 41 1.67 -51.94 27.59
CA LYS A 41 1.15 -52.59 28.80
C LYS A 41 1.19 -54.11 28.69
N GLU A 42 0.91 -54.68 27.52
CA GLU A 42 1.05 -56.11 27.23
C GLU A 42 2.51 -56.56 27.34
N GLN A 43 3.43 -55.82 26.70
CA GLN A 43 4.87 -56.12 26.75
C GLN A 43 5.41 -56.06 28.18
N LEU A 44 4.97 -55.06 28.96
CA LEU A 44 5.36 -54.91 30.37
C LEU A 44 4.88 -56.10 31.20
N LYS A 45 3.63 -56.55 31.01
CA LYS A 45 3.12 -57.78 31.65
C LYS A 45 3.94 -59.01 31.28
N MET A 46 4.32 -59.16 30.00
CA MET A 46 5.14 -60.29 29.55
C MET A 46 6.54 -60.25 30.17
N LYS A 47 7.15 -59.07 30.27
CA LYS A 47 8.45 -58.87 30.95
C LYS A 47 8.36 -59.15 32.44
N ASP A 48 7.30 -58.71 33.12
CA ASP A 48 7.06 -59.01 34.54
C ASP A 48 6.86 -60.50 34.81
N GLN A 49 6.21 -61.22 33.89
CA GLN A 49 6.10 -62.68 33.98
C GLN A 49 7.46 -63.36 33.76
N SER A 50 8.23 -62.91 32.78
CA SER A 50 9.58 -63.42 32.51
C SER A 50 10.53 -63.17 33.68
N LEU A 51 10.48 -61.97 34.28
CA LEU A 51 11.26 -61.62 35.47
C LEU A 51 10.90 -62.51 36.65
N ARG A 52 9.61 -62.78 36.88
CA ARG A 52 9.17 -63.70 37.94
C ARG A 52 9.70 -65.13 37.72
N LYS A 53 9.72 -65.62 36.48
CA LYS A 53 10.31 -66.93 36.15
C LYS A 53 11.82 -66.96 36.41
N LEU A 54 12.54 -65.94 35.94
CA LEU A 54 13.99 -65.82 36.17
C LEU A 54 14.33 -65.69 37.66
N GLN A 55 13.50 -64.98 38.43
CA GLN A 55 13.67 -64.88 39.88
C GLN A 55 13.50 -66.25 40.54
N GLN A 56 12.49 -67.04 40.14
CA GLN A 56 12.31 -68.41 40.63
C GLN A 56 13.49 -69.32 40.27
N GLU A 57 14.05 -69.18 39.07
CA GLU A 57 15.26 -69.90 38.66
C GLU A 57 16.48 -69.49 39.49
N MET A 58 16.65 -68.19 39.74
CA MET A 58 17.68 -67.64 40.63
C MET A 58 17.54 -68.17 42.06
N ASP A 59 16.33 -68.20 42.62
CA ASP A 59 16.07 -68.71 43.97
C ASP A 59 16.36 -70.22 44.03
N SER A 60 15.97 -70.98 43.00
CA SER A 60 16.29 -72.41 42.86
C SER A 60 17.81 -72.66 42.75
N LEU A 61 18.51 -71.88 41.93
CA LEU A 61 19.97 -71.95 41.80
C LEU A 61 20.68 -71.54 43.09
N THR A 62 20.19 -70.53 43.77
CA THR A 62 20.71 -70.08 45.07
C THR A 62 20.53 -71.18 46.11
N PHE A 63 19.37 -71.84 46.14
CA PHE A 63 19.14 -72.98 47.02
C PHE A 63 20.08 -74.15 46.73
N ARG A 64 20.28 -74.51 45.45
CA ARG A 64 21.25 -75.56 45.06
C ARG A 64 22.69 -75.17 45.41
N ASN A 65 23.08 -73.92 45.20
CA ASN A 65 24.40 -73.42 45.56
C ASN A 65 24.60 -73.41 47.08
N GLN A 66 23.59 -73.06 47.87
CA GLN A 66 23.65 -73.16 49.33
C GLN A 66 23.76 -74.61 49.81
N GLN A 67 23.07 -75.55 49.14
CA GLN A 67 23.18 -76.98 49.44
C GLN A 67 24.58 -77.53 49.10
N LEU A 68 25.12 -77.14 47.95
CA LEU A 68 26.49 -77.47 47.54
C LEU A 68 27.51 -76.85 48.49
N ALA A 69 27.34 -75.59 48.88
CA ALA A 69 28.20 -74.90 49.83
C ALA A 69 28.22 -75.63 51.18
N LYS A 70 27.06 -76.01 51.73
CA LYS A 70 26.98 -76.82 52.96
C LYS A 70 27.62 -78.20 52.83
N ARG A 71 27.49 -78.84 51.66
CA ARG A 71 28.15 -80.13 51.39
C ARG A 71 29.67 -79.98 51.30
N VAL A 72 30.15 -78.90 50.69
CA VAL A 72 31.58 -78.58 50.62
C VAL A 72 32.11 -78.24 52.00
N GLU A 73 31.38 -77.48 52.81
CA GLU A 73 31.72 -77.17 54.21
C GLU A 73 31.85 -78.46 55.05
N LEU A 74 30.91 -79.39 54.94
CA LEU A 74 31.00 -80.70 55.60
C LEU A 74 32.19 -81.56 55.10
N LEU A 75 32.47 -81.55 53.79
CA LEU A 75 33.62 -82.27 53.23
C LEU A 75 34.96 -81.62 53.63
N GLN A 76 34.98 -80.30 53.85
CA GLN A 76 36.13 -79.57 54.37
C GLN A 76 36.35 -79.86 55.86
N ASP A 77 35.28 -79.98 56.65
CA ASP A 77 35.34 -80.43 58.05
C ASP A 77 35.82 -81.89 58.16
N GLU A 78 35.35 -82.78 57.28
CA GLU A 78 35.83 -84.17 57.18
C GLU A 78 37.31 -84.25 56.77
N LEU A 79 37.75 -83.41 55.82
CA LEU A 79 39.15 -83.32 55.41
C LEU A 79 40.04 -82.79 56.55
N ALA A 80 39.62 -81.75 57.27
CA ALA A 80 40.33 -81.19 58.42
C ALA A 80 40.47 -82.20 59.58
N LEU A 81 39.50 -83.11 59.75
CA LEU A 81 39.59 -84.24 60.68
C LEU A 81 40.56 -85.32 60.20
N SER A 82 40.60 -85.58 58.88
CA SER A 82 41.44 -86.63 58.27
C SER A 82 42.94 -86.26 58.17
N GLU A 83 43.31 -84.98 58.11
CA GLU A 83 44.70 -84.53 58.03
C GLU A 83 45.48 -84.61 59.37
N SER A 84 44.86 -85.14 60.45
CA SER A 84 45.49 -85.30 61.77
C SER A 84 46.17 -86.66 62.02
N ARG A 85 46.28 -87.58 61.04
CA ARG A 85 47.02 -88.85 61.20
C ARG A 85 47.86 -89.28 59.99
N GLY A 86 49.19 -89.26 60.17
CA GLY A 86 50.08 -90.35 59.70
C GLY A 86 51.21 -89.98 58.72
N LYS A 87 52.47 -90.24 59.13
CA LYS A 87 53.73 -90.10 58.37
C LYS A 87 54.57 -91.39 58.49
N LYS A 88 55.24 -91.79 57.37
CA LYS A 88 56.51 -92.59 57.22
C LYS A 88 56.44 -94.13 57.47
N SER A 89 57.20 -95.09 56.88
CA SER A 89 58.54 -95.25 56.21
C SER A 89 58.66 -96.71 55.62
N LYS A 90 59.15 -97.05 54.39
CA LYS A 90 60.52 -97.40 53.81
C LYS A 90 61.13 -98.85 53.99
N LYS A 91 61.40 -99.56 52.85
CA LYS A 91 62.49 -100.56 52.41
C LYS A 91 62.79 -101.88 53.20
N SER A 92 63.41 -103.01 52.74
CA SER A 92 64.04 -103.58 51.49
C SER A 92 64.54 -105.07 51.70
N ALA A 93 64.69 -105.88 50.62
CA ALA A 93 65.69 -106.95 50.24
C ALA A 93 65.92 -108.36 50.93
N GLU A 94 65.77 -109.42 50.10
CA GLU A 94 66.62 -110.62 49.68
C GLU A 94 67.41 -111.63 50.58
N SER A 95 67.21 -112.95 50.24
CA SER A 95 68.15 -114.06 49.92
C SER A 95 68.62 -115.19 50.91
N SER A 96 68.39 -116.45 50.47
CA SER A 96 69.32 -117.63 50.40
C SER A 96 69.25 -118.86 51.36
N ALA A 97 69.07 -120.05 50.72
CA ALA A 97 69.75 -121.37 50.78
C ALA A 97 69.58 -122.46 51.90
N GLN A 98 69.24 -123.67 51.39
CA GLN A 98 69.84 -125.03 51.53
C GLN A 98 69.63 -125.96 52.75
N LEU A 99 69.28 -127.23 52.43
CA LEU A 99 69.81 -128.56 52.85
C LEU A 99 68.76 -129.66 52.54
N SER A 100 68.98 -130.94 52.21
CA SER A 100 70.10 -131.81 51.76
C SER A 100 69.44 -133.12 51.26
N GLN A 101 69.67 -133.62 50.05
CA GLN A 101 70.55 -134.75 49.66
C GLN A 101 70.04 -136.20 49.89
N GLU A 102 69.58 -136.84 48.80
CA GLU A 102 69.73 -138.28 48.48
C GLU A 102 69.67 -138.43 46.92
N GLN A 103 70.81 -138.35 46.21
CA GLN A 103 71.66 -139.47 45.72
C GLN A 103 71.25 -140.09 44.34
N LYS A 104 71.94 -139.62 43.27
CA LYS A 104 72.62 -140.41 42.20
C LYS A 104 71.86 -141.27 41.14
N SER A 105 70.72 -140.87 40.54
CA SER A 105 70.15 -141.63 39.38
C SER A 105 69.61 -140.89 38.11
N VAL A 106 69.55 -139.55 38.02
CA VAL A 106 68.70 -138.83 37.02
C VAL A 106 69.41 -138.24 35.77
N PHE A 107 70.72 -138.43 35.60
CA PHE A 107 71.50 -137.62 34.62
C PHE A 107 71.27 -137.92 33.11
N ASN A 108 70.49 -138.92 32.71
CA ASN A 108 70.41 -139.34 31.29
C ASN A 108 69.22 -138.79 30.48
N GLU A 109 68.25 -138.08 31.06
CA GLU A 109 67.02 -137.68 30.34
C GLU A 109 67.02 -136.25 29.74
N ASP A 110 67.94 -135.36 30.15
CA ASP A 110 67.77 -133.92 29.92
C ASP A 110 68.36 -133.38 28.60
N LEU A 111 69.23 -134.14 27.91
CA LEU A 111 69.97 -133.60 26.76
C LEU A 111 69.16 -133.56 25.45
N GLN A 112 68.16 -134.44 25.27
CA GLN A 112 67.44 -134.60 24.00
C GLN A 112 66.47 -133.45 23.69
N LYS A 113 65.98 -132.72 24.69
CA LYS A 113 64.88 -131.75 24.52
C LYS A 113 65.27 -130.39 23.93
N LYS A 114 66.55 -130.00 23.93
CA LYS A 114 66.97 -128.62 23.57
C LYS A 114 67.12 -128.34 22.07
N ILE A 115 67.20 -129.36 21.22
CA ILE A 115 67.54 -129.18 19.80
C ILE A 115 66.28 -128.86 18.97
N GLU A 116 65.15 -129.50 19.27
CA GLU A 116 63.89 -129.30 18.53
C GLU A 116 63.24 -127.92 18.75
N GLU A 117 63.68 -127.18 19.76
CA GLU A 117 63.10 -125.88 20.13
C GLU A 117 63.60 -124.72 19.25
N ASN A 118 64.82 -124.81 18.71
CA ASN A 118 65.48 -123.67 18.04
C ASN A 118 65.01 -123.45 16.60
N GLU A 119 64.72 -124.52 15.87
CA GLU A 119 64.33 -124.45 14.46
C GLU A 119 62.94 -123.82 14.29
N ARG A 120 62.04 -124.09 15.25
CA ARG A 120 60.70 -123.49 15.29
C ARG A 120 60.74 -121.98 15.47
N LEU A 121 61.72 -121.47 16.21
CA LEU A 121 61.84 -120.04 16.52
C LEU A 121 62.19 -119.19 15.29
N HIS A 122 62.95 -119.71 14.33
CA HIS A 122 63.43 -118.92 13.19
C HIS A 122 62.36 -118.61 12.14
N ILE A 123 61.49 -119.59 11.85
CA ILE A 123 60.39 -119.42 10.89
C ILE A 123 59.36 -118.43 11.46
N LEU A 124 59.06 -118.56 12.75
CA LEU A 124 58.20 -117.63 13.47
C LEU A 124 58.75 -116.19 13.43
N PHE A 125 60.07 -116.01 13.45
CA PHE A 125 60.68 -114.69 13.41
C PHE A 125 60.57 -114.00 12.04
N PHE A 126 60.78 -114.73 10.95
CA PHE A 126 60.75 -114.15 9.60
C PHE A 126 59.33 -113.74 9.18
N GLU A 127 58.34 -114.59 9.46
CA GLU A 127 56.93 -114.24 9.19
C GLU A 127 56.49 -113.04 10.03
N ALA A 128 56.98 -112.91 11.26
CA ALA A 128 56.73 -111.75 12.10
C ALA A 128 57.36 -110.46 11.53
N ASP A 129 58.57 -110.50 10.96
CA ASP A 129 59.27 -109.33 10.41
C ASP A 129 58.60 -108.77 9.14
N GLU A 130 58.18 -109.63 8.21
CA GLU A 130 57.48 -109.22 6.99
C GLU A 130 56.10 -108.61 7.30
N GLN A 131 55.37 -109.21 8.25
CA GLN A 131 54.14 -108.62 8.76
C GLN A 131 54.41 -107.25 9.39
N HIS A 132 55.52 -107.11 10.13
CA HIS A 132 55.93 -105.83 10.73
C HIS A 132 56.18 -104.75 9.68
N LYS A 133 56.92 -105.04 8.61
CA LYS A 133 57.23 -104.07 7.55
C LYS A 133 55.98 -103.59 6.80
N ARG A 134 55.03 -104.48 6.53
CA ARG A 134 53.76 -104.10 5.88
C ARG A 134 52.92 -103.21 6.80
N LEU A 135 52.82 -103.59 8.08
CA LEU A 135 52.21 -102.75 9.11
C LEU A 135 52.90 -101.38 9.18
N GLU A 136 54.22 -101.33 9.13
CA GLU A 136 54.98 -100.08 9.22
C GLU A 136 54.72 -99.17 8.01
N ALA A 137 54.67 -99.70 6.79
CA ALA A 137 54.36 -98.93 5.58
C ALA A 137 52.91 -98.41 5.56
N GLU A 138 51.95 -99.24 5.98
CA GLU A 138 50.55 -98.82 6.15
C GLU A 138 50.41 -97.75 7.23
N LEU A 139 51.13 -97.88 8.35
CA LEU A 139 51.16 -96.89 9.42
C LEU A 139 51.82 -95.57 8.97
N ARG A 140 52.88 -95.62 8.15
CA ARG A 140 53.55 -94.42 7.60
C ARG A 140 52.67 -93.66 6.62
N THR A 141 52.03 -94.36 5.68
CA THR A 141 51.08 -93.73 4.74
C THR A 141 49.89 -93.14 5.48
N ARG A 142 49.40 -93.84 6.51
CA ARG A 142 48.34 -93.31 7.39
C ARG A 142 48.81 -92.09 8.19
N LEU A 143 50.07 -92.07 8.64
CA LEU A 143 50.68 -90.92 9.31
C LEU A 143 50.75 -89.70 8.36
N GLU A 144 51.23 -89.86 7.13
CA GLU A 144 51.29 -88.76 6.16
C GLU A 144 49.91 -88.16 5.86
N VAL A 145 48.89 -89.02 5.64
CA VAL A 145 47.51 -88.54 5.43
C VAL A 145 47.03 -87.76 6.66
N LEU A 146 47.22 -88.31 7.87
CA LEU A 146 46.84 -87.64 9.12
C LEU A 146 47.58 -86.31 9.33
N GLU A 147 48.86 -86.22 8.95
CA GLU A 147 49.66 -84.99 9.03
C GLU A 147 49.14 -83.93 8.05
N THR A 148 48.81 -84.31 6.81
CA THR A 148 48.23 -83.39 5.84
C THR A 148 46.83 -82.91 6.24
N ASP A 149 45.98 -83.80 6.76
CA ASP A 149 44.66 -83.45 7.29
C ASP A 149 44.78 -82.53 8.51
N ALA A 150 45.71 -82.82 9.43
CA ALA A 150 45.99 -81.96 10.58
C ALA A 150 46.45 -80.57 10.15
N ALA A 151 47.33 -80.46 9.15
CA ALA A 151 47.78 -79.18 8.61
C ALA A 151 46.62 -78.39 7.95
N GLN A 152 45.74 -79.06 7.21
CA GLN A 152 44.56 -78.42 6.63
C GLN A 152 43.58 -77.95 7.70
N HIS A 153 43.29 -78.78 8.70
CA HIS A 153 42.46 -78.40 9.84
C HIS A 153 43.06 -77.21 10.61
N GLN A 154 44.37 -77.20 10.82
CA GLN A 154 45.06 -76.07 11.47
C GLN A 154 44.90 -74.79 10.65
N ALA A 155 45.08 -74.83 9.33
CA ALA A 155 44.91 -73.66 8.47
C ALA A 155 43.45 -73.12 8.50
N VAL A 156 42.45 -74.00 8.53
CA VAL A 156 41.04 -73.61 8.67
C VAL A 156 40.80 -72.98 10.04
N VAL A 157 41.32 -73.58 11.12
CA VAL A 157 41.22 -73.05 12.49
C VAL A 157 41.87 -71.68 12.58
N ASP A 158 43.06 -71.48 12.03
CA ASP A 158 43.75 -70.18 12.04
C ASP A 158 42.97 -69.12 11.26
N SER A 159 42.42 -69.49 10.09
CA SER A 159 41.61 -68.58 9.28
C SER A 159 40.30 -68.16 9.98
N LEU A 160 39.65 -69.10 10.67
CA LEU A 160 38.44 -68.84 11.45
C LEU A 160 38.76 -68.01 12.69
N THR A 161 39.84 -68.36 13.40
CA THR A 161 40.32 -67.62 14.58
C THR A 161 40.58 -66.17 14.19
N LYS A 162 41.29 -65.92 13.09
CA LYS A 162 41.54 -64.57 12.57
C LYS A 162 40.25 -63.82 12.21
N LYS A 163 39.29 -64.47 11.55
CA LYS A 163 37.99 -63.86 11.24
C LYS A 163 37.21 -63.49 12.51
N TYR A 164 37.23 -64.35 13.52
CA TYR A 164 36.56 -64.09 14.80
C TYR A 164 37.27 -62.99 15.59
N THR A 165 38.60 -62.93 15.61
CA THR A 165 39.34 -61.84 16.27
C THR A 165 39.04 -60.50 15.61
N ASP A 166 39.09 -60.42 14.27
CA ASP A 166 38.79 -59.19 13.52
C ASP A 166 37.34 -58.73 13.78
N ALA A 167 36.39 -59.67 13.88
CA ALA A 167 34.99 -59.38 14.21
C ALA A 167 34.83 -58.86 15.64
N ILE A 168 35.53 -59.46 16.61
CA ILE A 168 35.51 -59.03 18.01
C ILE A 168 36.08 -57.62 18.13
N GLU A 169 37.21 -57.31 17.49
CA GLU A 169 37.80 -55.97 17.51
C GLU A 169 36.89 -54.91 16.90
N LYS A 170 36.22 -55.22 15.78
CA LYS A 170 35.22 -54.33 15.18
C LYS A 170 34.05 -54.08 16.14
N LEU A 171 33.50 -55.13 16.75
CA LEU A 171 32.40 -55.01 17.71
C LEU A 171 32.81 -54.24 18.97
N GLN A 172 34.04 -54.43 19.46
CA GLN A 172 34.57 -53.67 20.60
C GLN A 172 34.73 -52.19 20.26
N ASN A 173 35.25 -51.86 19.07
CA ASN A 173 35.36 -50.48 18.60
C ASN A 173 33.98 -49.81 18.44
N ASP A 174 33.01 -50.52 17.87
CA ASP A 174 31.66 -50.00 17.69
C ASP A 174 30.93 -49.84 19.03
N LYS A 175 31.13 -50.77 19.97
CA LYS A 175 30.64 -50.64 21.35
C LYS A 175 31.18 -49.37 22.01
N ALA A 176 32.49 -49.14 21.95
CA ALA A 176 33.11 -47.94 22.53
C ALA A 176 32.56 -46.64 21.89
N LYS A 177 32.41 -46.61 20.57
CA LYS A 177 31.81 -45.46 19.86
C LYS A 177 30.36 -45.22 20.27
N LEU A 178 29.55 -46.28 20.40
CA LEU A 178 28.16 -46.17 20.83
C LEU A 178 28.04 -45.73 22.29
N GLU A 179 28.95 -46.17 23.16
CA GLU A 179 28.98 -45.78 24.56
C GLU A 179 29.30 -44.28 24.72
N ILE A 180 30.29 -43.77 23.98
CA ILE A 180 30.59 -42.33 23.94
C ILE A 180 29.38 -41.53 23.41
N LYS A 181 28.76 -41.98 22.30
CA LYS A 181 27.56 -41.32 21.75
C LYS A 181 26.41 -41.31 22.76
N SER A 182 26.18 -42.41 23.46
CA SER A 182 25.15 -42.52 24.50
C SER A 182 25.39 -41.51 25.63
N GLN A 183 26.63 -41.43 26.13
CA GLN A 183 26.97 -40.47 27.19
C GLN A 183 26.83 -39.02 26.74
N THR A 184 27.21 -38.70 25.50
CA THR A 184 27.04 -37.35 24.95
C THR A 184 25.56 -36.97 24.83
N LEU A 185 24.72 -37.86 24.27
CA LEU A 185 23.28 -37.65 24.18
C LEU A 185 22.63 -37.53 25.57
N GLU A 186 23.12 -38.26 26.58
CA GLU A 186 22.61 -38.15 27.94
C GLU A 186 22.94 -36.79 28.57
N ARG A 187 24.14 -36.24 28.32
CA ARG A 187 24.52 -34.88 28.76
C ARG A 187 23.66 -33.83 28.05
N GLU A 188 23.53 -33.91 26.73
CA GLU A 188 22.71 -32.98 25.95
C GLU A 188 21.23 -33.02 26.39
N ALA A 189 20.70 -34.19 26.70
CA ALA A 189 19.34 -34.33 27.23
C ALA A 189 19.18 -33.69 28.62
N LYS A 190 20.20 -33.77 29.49
CA LYS A 190 20.20 -33.08 30.80
C LYS A 190 20.22 -31.55 30.60
N ASP A 191 21.08 -31.04 29.72
CA ASP A 191 21.17 -29.60 29.44
C ASP A 191 19.89 -29.06 28.78
N CYS A 192 19.26 -29.84 27.91
CA CYS A 192 17.96 -29.47 27.33
C CYS A 192 16.85 -29.42 28.37
N ARG A 193 16.83 -30.34 29.34
CA ARG A 193 15.88 -30.31 30.46
C ARG A 193 16.07 -29.06 31.32
N LEU A 194 17.30 -28.76 31.71
CA LEU A 194 17.61 -27.55 32.49
C LEU A 194 17.17 -26.27 31.78
N ARG A 195 17.49 -26.10 30.49
CA ARG A 195 17.04 -24.95 29.70
C ARG A 195 15.52 -24.86 29.59
N THR A 196 14.83 -26.00 29.52
CA THR A 196 13.36 -26.03 29.47
C THR A 196 12.76 -25.59 30.79
N GLU A 197 13.32 -26.03 31.91
CA GLU A 197 12.91 -25.63 33.27
C GLU A 197 13.15 -24.13 33.50
N GLU A 198 14.30 -23.60 33.09
CA GLU A 198 14.60 -22.16 33.15
C GLU A 198 13.60 -21.33 32.33
N CYS A 199 13.35 -21.71 31.08
CA CYS A 199 12.35 -21.05 30.23
C CYS A 199 10.95 -21.12 30.85
N GLN A 200 10.55 -22.26 31.41
CA GLN A 200 9.26 -22.42 32.06
C GLN A 200 9.15 -21.54 33.31
N GLN A 201 10.22 -21.41 34.08
CA GLN A 201 10.26 -20.55 35.25
C GLN A 201 10.20 -19.06 34.86
N GLN A 202 10.92 -18.65 33.82
CA GLN A 202 10.84 -17.30 33.27
C GLN A 202 9.42 -16.97 32.79
N LEU A 203 8.77 -17.91 32.10
CA LEU A 203 7.40 -17.73 31.61
C LEU A 203 6.40 -17.60 32.77
N LYS A 204 6.54 -18.41 33.83
CA LYS A 204 5.73 -18.27 35.06
C LYS A 204 5.94 -16.91 35.72
N ASN A 205 7.18 -16.46 35.83
CA ASN A 205 7.51 -15.16 36.42
C ASN A 205 6.92 -14.00 35.61
N LEU A 206 7.03 -14.06 34.27
CA LEU A 206 6.42 -13.06 33.37
C LEU A 206 4.90 -13.07 33.47
N GLN A 207 4.28 -14.24 33.52
CA GLN A 207 2.84 -14.37 33.65
C GLN A 207 2.34 -13.80 34.98
N ALA A 208 3.05 -14.08 36.09
CA ALA A 208 2.74 -13.50 37.39
C ALA A 208 2.90 -11.98 37.40
N ALA A 209 3.99 -11.45 36.83
CA ALA A 209 4.26 -10.01 36.78
C ALA A 209 3.29 -9.26 35.85
N LEU A 210 2.91 -9.85 34.72
CA LEU A 210 1.89 -9.27 33.83
C LEU A 210 0.50 -9.37 34.45
N GLY A 211 0.19 -10.49 35.11
CA GLY A 211 -1.06 -10.68 35.85
C GLY A 211 -1.24 -9.65 36.95
N SER A 212 -0.21 -9.43 37.77
CA SER A 212 -0.26 -8.42 38.84
C SER A 212 -0.40 -7.00 38.29
N LYS A 213 0.35 -6.64 37.25
CA LYS A 213 0.19 -5.33 36.58
C LYS A 213 -1.19 -5.14 35.99
N LEU A 214 -1.78 -6.19 35.43
CA LEU A 214 -3.14 -6.15 34.88
C LEU A 214 -4.15 -5.95 36.00
N GLU A 215 -4.07 -6.70 37.08
CA GLU A 215 -4.94 -6.54 38.26
C GLU A 215 -4.80 -5.15 38.88
N GLU A 216 -3.58 -4.66 39.05
CA GLU A 216 -3.31 -3.31 39.56
C GLU A 216 -3.93 -2.25 38.64
N SER A 217 -3.74 -2.37 37.33
CA SER A 217 -4.34 -1.44 36.35
C SER A 217 -5.86 -1.51 36.37
N LEU A 218 -6.44 -2.70 36.45
CA LEU A 218 -7.89 -2.90 36.55
C LEU A 218 -8.46 -2.32 37.84
N CYS A 219 -7.75 -2.48 38.96
CA CYS A 219 -8.13 -1.90 40.24
C CYS A 219 -8.10 -0.38 40.18
N ILE A 220 -7.02 0.21 39.67
CA ILE A 220 -6.91 1.67 39.45
C ILE A 220 -8.03 2.16 38.53
N ILE A 221 -8.33 1.47 37.43
CA ILE A 221 -9.42 1.86 36.53
C ILE A 221 -10.77 1.80 37.25
N ASN A 222 -11.08 0.71 37.95
CA ASN A 222 -12.36 0.58 38.68
C ASN A 222 -12.51 1.62 39.80
N GLU A 223 -11.43 1.96 40.49
CA GLU A 223 -11.47 2.87 41.63
C GLU A 223 -11.37 4.36 41.21
N LYS A 224 -10.52 4.67 40.23
CA LYS A 224 -10.18 6.05 39.84
C LYS A 224 -10.88 6.53 38.57
N VAL A 225 -11.53 5.65 37.80
CA VAL A 225 -12.30 6.01 36.61
C VAL A 225 -13.79 5.71 36.83
N PRO A 226 -14.51 6.54 37.63
CA PRO A 226 -15.93 6.35 37.90
C PRO A 226 -16.82 6.59 36.66
N PHE A 227 -16.30 7.26 35.63
CA PHE A 227 -17.01 7.55 34.39
C PHE A 227 -16.19 7.07 33.19
N ASN A 228 -16.70 6.05 32.50
CA ASN A 228 -16.14 5.56 31.24
C ASN A 228 -17.02 6.06 30.08
N ASP A 229 -16.70 7.23 29.56
CA ASP A 229 -17.35 7.85 28.39
C ASP A 229 -17.26 6.97 27.15
N THR A 230 -16.24 6.11 27.04
CA THR A 230 -16.06 5.19 25.91
C THR A 230 -17.14 4.13 25.78
N ARG A 231 -17.93 3.87 26.84
CA ARG A 231 -19.10 2.97 26.79
C ARG A 231 -20.35 3.62 26.18
N SER A 232 -20.40 4.94 26.10
CA SER A 232 -21.56 5.68 25.56
C SER A 232 -21.24 6.26 24.20
N ASN A 233 -21.81 5.66 23.17
CA ASN A 233 -21.59 6.03 21.77
C ASN A 233 -21.92 7.51 21.48
N GLN A 234 -22.90 8.06 22.19
CA GLN A 234 -23.29 9.47 22.06
C GLN A 234 -22.21 10.43 22.56
N TYR A 235 -21.50 10.07 23.64
CA TYR A 235 -20.40 10.88 24.16
C TYR A 235 -19.12 10.68 23.34
N ASN A 236 -18.87 9.47 22.82
CA ASN A 236 -17.77 9.20 21.91
C ASN A 236 -17.83 10.02 20.61
N ALA A 237 -19.03 10.35 20.13
CA ALA A 237 -19.21 11.20 18.96
C ALA A 237 -18.73 12.66 19.17
N LEU A 238 -18.55 13.08 20.43
CA LEU A 238 -18.03 14.40 20.81
C LEU A 238 -16.49 14.42 20.93
N ASN A 239 -15.84 13.26 20.88
CA ASN A 239 -14.38 13.19 20.96
C ASN A 239 -13.74 13.90 19.77
N VAL A 240 -12.64 14.62 20.03
CA VAL A 240 -11.88 15.28 18.97
C VAL A 240 -11.27 14.22 18.06
N PRO A 241 -11.62 14.19 16.77
CA PRO A 241 -11.08 13.21 15.85
C PRO A 241 -9.56 13.29 15.74
N LEU A 242 -8.92 12.13 15.59
CA LEU A 242 -7.49 12.07 15.27
C LEU A 242 -7.27 12.63 13.86
N HIS A 243 -6.76 13.85 13.79
CA HIS A 243 -6.44 14.50 12.53
C HIS A 243 -5.18 13.87 11.90
N ASN A 244 -5.36 13.16 10.78
CA ASN A 244 -4.24 12.57 10.04
C ASN A 244 -3.76 13.52 8.93
N ARG A 245 -2.92 14.48 9.29
CA ARG A 245 -2.33 15.47 8.38
C ARG A 245 -1.65 14.83 7.17
N ARG A 246 -0.92 13.73 7.38
CA ARG A 246 -0.20 13.02 6.30
C ARG A 246 -1.15 12.46 5.25
N TYR A 247 -2.27 11.89 5.69
CA TYR A 247 -3.28 11.39 4.77
C TYR A 247 -4.01 12.53 4.05
N GLN A 248 -4.30 13.65 4.73
CA GLN A 248 -4.91 14.82 4.09
C GLN A 248 -4.01 15.45 3.03
N LEU A 249 -2.72 15.60 3.30
CA LEU A 249 -1.73 16.03 2.31
C LEU A 249 -1.70 15.09 1.10
N LYS A 250 -1.73 13.77 1.34
CA LYS A 250 -1.78 12.78 0.26
C LYS A 250 -3.06 12.94 -0.59
N LEU A 251 -4.22 13.16 0.02
CA LEU A 251 -5.46 13.40 -0.71
C LEU A 251 -5.42 14.72 -1.50
N ARG A 252 -4.82 15.78 -0.95
CA ARG A 252 -4.61 17.04 -1.68
C ARG A 252 -3.71 16.84 -2.90
N ASP A 253 -2.62 16.07 -2.77
CA ASP A 253 -1.74 15.74 -3.89
C ASP A 253 -2.48 14.95 -4.98
N LEU A 254 -3.33 14.00 -4.59
CA LEU A 254 -4.16 13.24 -5.52
C LEU A 254 -5.18 14.14 -6.22
N ALA A 255 -5.85 15.04 -5.49
CA ALA A 255 -6.76 16.01 -6.06
C ALA A 255 -6.05 16.97 -7.04
N GLY A 256 -4.81 17.37 -6.74
CA GLY A 256 -3.98 18.19 -7.63
C GLY A 256 -3.63 17.47 -8.93
N LYS A 257 -3.30 16.17 -8.87
CA LYS A 257 -3.10 15.35 -10.08
C LYS A 257 -4.38 15.23 -10.91
N ALA A 258 -5.51 14.99 -10.24
CA ALA A 258 -6.81 14.92 -10.91
C ALA A 258 -7.20 16.26 -11.56
N LEU A 259 -6.88 17.39 -10.93
CA LEU A 259 -7.06 18.72 -11.50
C LEU A 259 -6.25 18.89 -12.79
N ALA A 260 -4.95 18.58 -12.77
CA ALA A 260 -4.09 18.68 -13.96
C ALA A 260 -4.65 17.85 -15.14
N PHE A 261 -5.14 16.64 -14.86
CA PHE A 261 -5.79 15.81 -15.87
C PHE A 261 -7.07 16.44 -16.45
N VAL A 262 -7.90 17.07 -15.63
CA VAL A 262 -9.09 17.77 -16.11
C VAL A 262 -8.71 19.00 -16.94
N GLN A 263 -7.66 19.74 -16.57
CA GLN A 263 -7.17 20.89 -17.34
C GLN A 263 -6.67 20.50 -18.73
N GLU A 264 -5.91 19.40 -18.82
CA GLU A 264 -5.48 18.83 -20.09
C GLU A 264 -6.66 18.38 -20.95
N LEU A 265 -7.64 17.71 -20.35
CA LEU A 265 -8.86 17.27 -21.03
C LEU A 265 -9.69 18.46 -21.53
N VAL A 266 -9.89 19.49 -20.71
CA VAL A 266 -10.62 20.71 -21.09
C VAL A 266 -9.95 21.37 -22.29
N THR A 267 -8.62 21.51 -22.26
CA THR A 267 -7.86 22.05 -23.40
C THR A 267 -8.04 21.20 -24.65
N ALA A 268 -7.98 19.88 -24.52
CA ALA A 268 -8.20 18.95 -25.63
C ALA A 268 -9.61 19.08 -26.23
N LEU A 269 -10.65 19.15 -25.39
CA LEU A 269 -12.04 19.26 -25.82
C LEU A 269 -12.35 20.62 -26.47
N LEU A 270 -11.82 21.72 -25.94
CA LEU A 270 -11.93 23.04 -26.56
C LEU A 270 -11.35 23.05 -27.97
N ASN A 271 -10.14 22.51 -28.12
CA ASN A 271 -9.50 22.37 -29.42
C ASN A 271 -10.36 21.50 -30.34
N PHE A 272 -10.74 20.30 -29.90
CA PHE A 272 -11.55 19.37 -30.69
C PHE A 272 -12.82 20.02 -31.27
N HIS A 273 -13.59 20.75 -30.44
CA HIS A 273 -14.80 21.43 -30.89
C HIS A 273 -14.50 22.59 -31.85
N THR A 274 -13.48 23.40 -31.55
CA THR A 274 -13.06 24.52 -32.42
C THR A 274 -12.58 24.05 -33.79
N TYR A 275 -11.84 22.93 -33.86
CA TYR A 275 -11.41 22.37 -35.13
C TYR A 275 -12.54 21.68 -35.89
N THR A 276 -13.50 21.07 -35.18
CA THR A 276 -14.71 20.55 -35.81
C THR A 276 -15.52 21.70 -36.42
N GLU A 277 -15.60 22.85 -35.75
CA GLU A 277 -16.27 24.06 -36.28
C GLU A 277 -15.61 24.52 -37.57
N GLN A 278 -14.28 24.66 -37.58
CA GLN A 278 -13.52 25.05 -38.76
C GLN A 278 -13.69 24.05 -39.91
N LYS A 279 -13.61 22.73 -39.63
CA LYS A 279 -13.77 21.69 -40.67
C LYS A 279 -15.12 21.81 -41.37
N VAL A 280 -16.19 21.98 -40.59
CA VAL A 280 -17.57 22.06 -41.10
C VAL A 280 -17.80 23.30 -41.99
N GLN A 281 -17.00 24.35 -41.82
CA GLN A 281 -17.03 25.56 -42.66
C GLN A 281 -16.25 25.42 -43.98
N ILE A 282 -15.41 24.39 -44.12
CA ILE A 282 -14.46 24.26 -45.24
C ILE A 282 -14.72 23.01 -46.08
N PHE A 283 -15.31 21.96 -45.49
CA PHE A 283 -15.56 20.69 -46.16
C PHE A 283 -17.01 20.24 -45.90
N PRO A 284 -17.75 19.69 -46.89
CA PRO A 284 -17.32 19.21 -48.23
C PRO A 284 -17.19 20.27 -49.32
N ILE A 285 -17.55 21.51 -49.01
CA ILE A 285 -17.57 22.65 -49.92
C ILE A 285 -16.90 23.82 -49.18
N ASP A 286 -15.96 24.51 -49.84
CA ASP A 286 -15.26 25.65 -49.24
C ASP A 286 -16.22 26.86 -49.16
N SER A 287 -16.43 27.38 -47.95
CA SER A 287 -17.26 28.57 -47.70
C SER A 287 -16.76 29.83 -48.45
N ALA A 288 -15.51 29.83 -48.91
CA ALA A 288 -14.99 30.88 -49.77
C ALA A 288 -15.52 30.81 -51.22
N THR A 289 -15.95 29.64 -51.68
CA THR A 289 -16.42 29.42 -53.06
C THR A 289 -17.91 29.16 -53.19
N ASP A 290 -18.58 28.60 -52.17
CA ASP A 290 -19.99 28.20 -52.23
C ASP A 290 -20.69 28.31 -50.85
N THR A 291 -22.03 28.30 -50.85
CA THR A 291 -22.82 28.44 -49.61
C THR A 291 -22.85 27.16 -48.78
N ILE A 292 -22.48 27.25 -47.50
CA ILE A 292 -22.55 26.15 -46.52
C ILE A 292 -24.01 25.66 -46.37
N SER A 293 -24.22 24.35 -46.17
CA SER A 293 -25.55 23.80 -45.93
C SER A 293 -26.21 24.41 -44.67
N PRO A 294 -27.54 24.62 -44.64
CA PRO A 294 -28.23 25.14 -43.47
C PRO A 294 -28.01 24.29 -42.20
N LEU A 295 -27.81 22.99 -42.37
CA LEU A 295 -27.45 22.07 -41.28
C LEU A 295 -26.09 22.43 -40.69
N ASN A 296 -25.05 22.52 -41.53
CA ASN A 296 -23.68 22.79 -41.11
C ASN A 296 -23.51 24.21 -40.58
N GLN A 297 -24.26 25.19 -41.09
CA GLN A 297 -24.32 26.54 -40.52
C GLN A 297 -24.84 26.51 -39.08
N LYS A 298 -25.93 25.79 -38.81
CA LYS A 298 -26.48 25.63 -37.46
C LYS A 298 -25.57 24.81 -36.55
N PHE A 299 -24.90 23.80 -37.09
CA PHE A 299 -23.92 22.99 -36.35
C PHE A 299 -22.74 23.85 -35.90
N SER A 300 -22.17 24.66 -36.81
CA SER A 300 -21.08 25.59 -36.53
C SER A 300 -21.46 26.61 -35.46
N GLN A 301 -22.68 27.18 -35.50
CA GLN A 301 -23.17 28.08 -34.46
C GLN A 301 -23.17 27.42 -33.07
N TYR A 302 -23.66 26.17 -32.97
CA TYR A 302 -23.62 25.46 -31.70
C TYR A 302 -22.19 25.10 -31.26
N LEU A 303 -21.30 24.73 -32.19
CA LEU A 303 -19.90 24.48 -31.85
C LEU A 303 -19.20 25.75 -31.34
N HIS A 304 -19.54 26.94 -31.85
CA HIS A 304 -18.99 28.20 -31.38
C HIS A 304 -19.28 28.44 -29.88
N GLU A 305 -20.41 27.97 -29.38
CA GLU A 305 -20.80 28.06 -27.96
C GLU A 305 -19.97 27.15 -27.04
N ASN A 306 -19.09 26.27 -27.57
CA ASN A 306 -18.44 25.18 -26.80
C ASN A 306 -17.72 25.65 -25.53
N ALA A 307 -17.06 26.81 -25.56
CA ALA A 307 -16.24 27.28 -24.45
C ALA A 307 -17.06 27.52 -23.17
N SER A 308 -18.34 27.90 -23.33
CA SER A 308 -19.26 28.12 -22.21
C SER A 308 -19.62 26.84 -21.46
N TYR A 309 -19.49 25.68 -22.10
CA TYR A 309 -19.79 24.37 -21.51
C TYR A 309 -18.54 23.61 -21.05
N VAL A 310 -17.41 23.78 -21.76
CA VAL A 310 -16.17 23.04 -21.47
C VAL A 310 -15.35 23.69 -20.36
N ARG A 311 -15.16 25.02 -20.37
CA ARG A 311 -14.36 25.73 -19.34
C ARG A 311 -14.85 25.53 -17.91
N PRO A 312 -16.17 25.51 -17.62
CA PRO A 312 -16.65 25.28 -16.26
C PRO A 312 -16.19 23.95 -15.65
N LEU A 313 -15.87 22.92 -16.46
CA LEU A 313 -15.34 21.65 -15.94
C LEU A 313 -14.03 21.85 -15.17
N GLU A 314 -13.13 22.68 -15.69
CA GLU A 314 -11.88 23.05 -15.01
C GLU A 314 -12.16 23.83 -13.72
N GLU A 315 -13.03 24.84 -13.78
CA GLU A 315 -13.40 25.65 -12.60
C GLU A 315 -14.03 24.80 -11.48
N GLY A 316 -14.88 23.84 -11.84
CA GLY A 316 -15.49 22.91 -10.89
C GLY A 316 -14.45 22.04 -10.19
N MET A 317 -13.47 21.53 -10.94
CA MET A 317 -12.39 20.70 -10.39
C MET A 317 -11.39 21.52 -9.56
N LEU A 318 -11.12 22.77 -9.96
CA LEU A 318 -10.27 23.69 -9.22
C LEU A 318 -10.87 24.01 -7.85
N ARG A 319 -12.17 24.35 -7.81
CA ARG A 319 -12.89 24.57 -6.54
C ARG A 319 -12.87 23.34 -5.62
N LEU A 320 -12.93 22.15 -6.20
CA LEU A 320 -12.78 20.91 -5.45
C LEU A 320 -11.37 20.81 -4.83
N PHE A 321 -10.32 21.00 -5.62
CA PHE A 321 -8.94 20.97 -5.14
C PHE A 321 -8.68 22.03 -4.05
N GLU A 322 -9.14 23.27 -4.24
CA GLU A 322 -8.99 24.35 -3.27
C GLU A 322 -9.70 24.06 -1.95
N SER A 323 -10.82 23.33 -1.97
CA SER A 323 -11.55 22.95 -0.77
C SER A 323 -10.82 21.92 0.10
N ILE A 324 -9.89 21.15 -0.49
CA ILE A 324 -9.13 20.11 0.20
C ILE A 324 -7.87 20.74 0.80
N THR A 325 -7.86 21.00 2.10
CA THR A 325 -6.73 21.60 2.81
C THR A 325 -6.12 20.65 3.84
N GLU A 326 -4.99 21.04 4.42
CA GLU A 326 -4.40 20.28 5.53
C GLU A 326 -5.34 20.16 6.72
N ASP A 327 -6.26 21.12 6.93
CA ASP A 327 -7.12 21.19 8.09
C ASP A 327 -8.60 20.86 7.78
N THR A 328 -8.87 20.10 6.72
CA THR A 328 -10.23 19.64 6.36
C THR A 328 -10.37 18.14 6.52
N VAL A 329 -11.59 17.68 6.78
CA VAL A 329 -11.93 16.26 6.70
C VAL A 329 -12.29 15.94 5.25
N THR A 330 -11.38 15.36 4.47
CA THR A 330 -11.68 14.99 3.07
C THR A 330 -12.25 13.58 2.98
N VAL A 331 -13.58 13.49 2.78
CA VAL A 331 -14.34 12.28 2.41
C VAL A 331 -15.52 12.69 1.51
N LEU A 332 -16.19 11.75 0.84
CA LEU A 332 -17.29 12.09 -0.09
C LEU A 332 -18.42 12.88 0.59
N GLU A 333 -18.72 12.62 1.85
CA GLU A 333 -19.77 13.31 2.62
C GLU A 333 -19.45 14.79 2.89
N THR A 334 -18.18 15.17 2.93
CA THR A 334 -17.72 16.55 3.21
C THR A 334 -17.26 17.28 1.95
N THR A 335 -17.10 16.56 0.84
CA THR A 335 -16.58 17.07 -0.43
C THR A 335 -17.70 17.74 -1.26
N VAL A 336 -18.30 18.80 -0.71
CA VAL A 336 -19.46 19.49 -1.31
C VAL A 336 -19.16 20.05 -2.71
N LYS A 337 -17.90 20.45 -2.96
CA LYS A 337 -17.50 21.02 -4.26
C LYS A 337 -17.46 20.00 -5.41
N LEU A 338 -17.47 18.69 -5.13
CA LEU A 338 -17.59 17.66 -6.16
C LEU A 338 -18.93 17.74 -6.90
N LYS A 339 -20.00 18.17 -6.22
CA LYS A 339 -21.31 18.40 -6.83
C LYS A 339 -21.25 19.46 -7.93
N THR A 340 -20.57 20.57 -7.70
CA THR A 340 -20.40 21.63 -8.70
C THR A 340 -19.70 21.11 -9.96
N PHE A 341 -18.65 20.29 -9.80
CA PHE A 341 -18.02 19.63 -10.95
C PHE A 341 -18.99 18.68 -11.69
N SER A 342 -19.78 17.91 -10.96
CA SER A 342 -20.80 17.02 -11.54
C SER A 342 -21.86 17.79 -12.34
N GLU A 343 -22.32 18.94 -11.84
CA GLU A 343 -23.28 19.81 -12.53
C GLU A 343 -22.70 20.39 -13.82
N HIS A 344 -21.43 20.82 -13.81
CA HIS A 344 -20.74 21.26 -15.02
C HIS A 344 -20.59 20.11 -16.03
N LEU A 345 -20.30 18.88 -15.56
CA LEU A 345 -20.26 17.69 -16.40
C LEU A 345 -21.63 17.37 -17.02
N ALA A 346 -22.72 17.58 -16.28
CA ALA A 346 -24.09 17.44 -16.78
C ALA A 346 -24.41 18.46 -17.87
N SER A 347 -23.99 19.71 -17.67
CA SER A 347 -24.14 20.79 -18.66
C SER A 347 -23.38 20.46 -19.96
N TYR A 348 -22.13 20.03 -19.84
CA TYR A 348 -21.34 19.60 -20.99
C TYR A 348 -21.93 18.38 -21.70
N LEU A 349 -22.44 17.40 -20.96
CA LEU A 349 -23.13 16.25 -21.54
C LEU A 349 -24.39 16.66 -22.32
N SER A 350 -25.15 17.62 -21.78
CA SER A 350 -26.33 18.17 -22.45
C SER A 350 -25.94 18.86 -23.77
N PHE A 351 -24.82 19.58 -23.77
CA PHE A 351 -24.22 20.15 -24.97
C PHE A 351 -23.82 19.06 -25.99
N LEU A 352 -23.13 17.99 -25.57
CA LEU A 352 -22.78 16.88 -26.46
C LEU A 352 -24.01 16.23 -27.10
N ARG A 353 -25.08 16.02 -26.31
CA ARG A 353 -26.35 15.49 -26.82
C ARG A 353 -27.03 16.44 -27.81
N LYS A 354 -26.94 17.76 -27.58
CA LYS A 354 -27.47 18.80 -28.48
C LYS A 354 -26.76 18.78 -29.84
N ILE A 355 -25.43 18.65 -29.86
CA ILE A 355 -24.65 18.71 -31.11
C ILE A 355 -24.56 17.37 -31.85
N LEU A 356 -24.71 16.23 -31.17
CA LEU A 356 -24.53 14.91 -31.76
C LEU A 356 -25.38 14.67 -33.02
N PRO A 357 -26.69 14.98 -33.09
CA PRO A 357 -27.47 14.78 -34.30
C PRO A 357 -26.94 15.58 -35.51
N TYR A 358 -26.44 16.79 -35.26
CA TYR A 358 -25.85 17.64 -36.29
C TYR A 358 -24.53 17.09 -36.77
N GLN A 359 -23.68 16.64 -35.85
CA GLN A 359 -22.40 16.03 -36.18
C GLN A 359 -22.56 14.75 -37.02
N LEU A 360 -23.55 13.92 -36.70
CA LEU A 360 -23.83 12.71 -37.45
C LEU A 360 -24.36 13.01 -38.85
N LYS A 361 -25.35 13.90 -38.97
CA LYS A 361 -25.89 14.32 -40.27
C LYS A 361 -24.87 15.06 -41.13
N SER A 362 -23.98 15.84 -40.52
CA SER A 362 -22.86 16.51 -41.22
C SER A 362 -21.94 15.47 -41.88
N LEU A 363 -21.61 14.37 -41.18
CA LEU A 363 -20.84 13.26 -41.75
C LEU A 363 -21.62 12.49 -42.83
N GLU A 364 -22.94 12.40 -42.73
CA GLU A 364 -23.82 11.81 -43.76
C GLU A 364 -23.82 12.69 -45.03
N GLU A 365 -23.94 14.02 -44.91
CA GLU A 365 -23.80 14.98 -46.03
C GLU A 365 -22.42 14.85 -46.69
N GLU A 366 -21.34 14.71 -45.91
CA GLU A 366 -19.99 14.43 -46.44
C GLU A 366 -19.91 13.10 -47.21
N CYS A 367 -20.70 12.09 -46.84
CA CYS A 367 -20.76 10.80 -47.53
C CYS A 367 -21.51 10.86 -48.87
N GLU A 368 -22.43 11.81 -49.00
CA GLU A 368 -23.26 12.05 -50.19
C GLU A 368 -22.59 13.00 -51.19
N SER A 369 -21.54 13.71 -50.77
CA SER A 369 -20.74 14.59 -51.65
C SER A 369 -20.12 13.83 -52.83
N SER A 370 -20.08 14.49 -53.99
CA SER A 370 -19.43 13.98 -55.21
C SER A 370 -17.92 13.76 -55.02
N LEU A 371 -17.29 14.46 -54.06
CA LEU A 371 -15.89 14.31 -53.70
C LEU A 371 -15.63 13.08 -52.80
N CYS A 372 -16.67 12.34 -52.40
CA CYS A 372 -16.57 11.25 -51.44
C CYS A 372 -16.32 9.88 -52.10
N THR A 373 -15.09 9.37 -51.96
CA THR A 373 -14.71 8.03 -52.40
C THR A 373 -15.33 6.94 -51.52
N ALA A 374 -15.43 5.70 -52.01
CA ALA A 374 -15.93 4.57 -51.22
C ALA A 374 -15.11 4.31 -49.95
N ALA A 375 -13.78 4.53 -50.02
CA ALA A 375 -12.89 4.42 -48.87
C ALA A 375 -13.15 5.53 -47.83
N LEU A 376 -13.34 6.77 -48.28
CA LEU A 376 -13.67 7.90 -47.42
C LEU A 376 -15.04 7.74 -46.76
N ARG A 377 -16.05 7.28 -47.52
CA ARG A 377 -17.38 6.95 -47.01
C ARG A 377 -17.31 5.90 -45.88
N ALA A 378 -16.51 4.85 -46.06
CA ALA A 378 -16.31 3.85 -45.02
C ALA A 378 -15.71 4.45 -43.73
N ARG A 379 -14.73 5.36 -43.87
CA ARG A 379 -14.10 6.05 -42.72
C ARG A 379 -15.03 7.05 -42.03
N ASN A 380 -15.83 7.80 -42.78
CA ASN A 380 -16.84 8.69 -42.23
C ASN A 380 -17.90 7.90 -41.44
N MET A 381 -18.31 6.73 -41.92
CA MET A 381 -19.23 5.85 -41.17
C MET A 381 -18.61 5.23 -39.91
N GLU A 382 -17.30 4.95 -39.91
CA GLU A 382 -16.58 4.57 -38.68
C GLU A 382 -16.54 5.73 -37.68
N LEU A 383 -16.17 6.94 -38.12
CA LEU A 383 -16.14 8.15 -37.29
C LEU A 383 -17.53 8.47 -36.71
N HIS A 384 -18.58 8.34 -37.52
CA HIS A 384 -19.97 8.49 -37.10
C HIS A 384 -20.33 7.53 -35.94
N ARG A 385 -19.91 6.27 -36.00
CA ARG A 385 -20.09 5.30 -34.90
C ARG A 385 -19.25 5.67 -33.68
N ASP A 386 -18.02 6.15 -33.87
CA ASP A 386 -17.14 6.56 -32.79
C ASP A 386 -17.66 7.81 -32.06
N MET A 387 -18.29 8.76 -32.75
CA MET A 387 -18.92 9.94 -32.12
C MET A 387 -20.10 9.57 -31.20
N LYS A 388 -20.92 8.60 -31.62
CA LYS A 388 -21.99 8.05 -30.75
C LYS A 388 -21.40 7.39 -29.51
N ARG A 389 -20.34 6.60 -29.68
CA ARG A 389 -19.62 5.98 -28.55
C ARG A 389 -18.98 7.01 -27.63
N LEU A 390 -18.42 8.09 -28.17
CA LEU A 390 -17.78 9.16 -27.39
C LEU A 390 -18.80 9.80 -26.44
N THR A 391 -19.97 10.17 -26.97
CA THR A 391 -21.07 10.74 -26.18
C THR A 391 -21.54 9.75 -25.10
N ALA A 392 -21.74 8.47 -25.46
CA ALA A 392 -22.16 7.44 -24.51
C ALA A 392 -21.16 7.20 -23.37
N VAL A 393 -19.85 7.41 -23.60
CA VAL A 393 -18.86 7.32 -22.53
C VAL A 393 -18.99 8.49 -21.55
N PHE A 394 -19.20 9.71 -22.04
CA PHE A 394 -19.48 10.86 -21.16
C PHE A 394 -20.76 10.66 -20.34
N GLU A 395 -21.80 10.02 -20.89
CA GLU A 395 -23.01 9.65 -20.14
C GLU A 395 -22.72 8.71 -18.97
N LYS A 396 -21.89 7.68 -19.21
CA LYS A 396 -21.46 6.74 -18.17
C LYS A 396 -20.61 7.43 -17.10
N LEU A 397 -19.63 8.23 -17.51
CA LEU A 397 -18.78 8.99 -16.58
C LEU A 397 -19.62 9.93 -15.71
N HIS A 398 -20.52 10.69 -16.32
CA HIS A 398 -21.45 11.56 -15.60
C HIS A 398 -22.26 10.80 -14.56
N THR A 399 -22.81 9.63 -14.92
CA THR A 399 -23.62 8.81 -14.00
C THR A 399 -22.84 8.44 -12.75
N TYR A 400 -21.61 7.94 -12.90
CA TYR A 400 -20.78 7.55 -11.76
C TYR A 400 -20.26 8.75 -10.95
N VAL A 401 -19.87 9.85 -11.61
CA VAL A 401 -19.46 11.08 -10.92
C VAL A 401 -20.62 11.68 -10.12
N SER A 402 -21.84 11.67 -10.68
CA SER A 402 -23.06 12.11 -9.99
C SER A 402 -23.33 11.25 -8.74
N LEU A 403 -23.15 9.92 -8.85
CA LEU A 403 -23.28 9.03 -7.70
C LEU A 403 -22.26 9.35 -6.60
N LEU A 404 -21.00 9.66 -6.95
CA LEU A 404 -19.99 10.07 -5.96
C LEU A 404 -20.26 11.45 -5.34
N ALA A 405 -21.00 12.32 -6.03
CA ALA A 405 -21.38 13.63 -5.50
C ALA A 405 -22.58 13.56 -4.53
N LEU A 406 -23.43 12.53 -4.61
CA LEU A 406 -24.63 12.38 -3.77
C LEU A 406 -24.34 12.46 -2.25
N PRO A 407 -23.35 11.74 -1.69
CA PRO A 407 -23.07 11.76 -0.25
C PRO A 407 -22.89 13.16 0.35
N SER A 408 -22.42 14.12 -0.45
CA SER A 408 -22.19 15.50 -0.01
C SER A 408 -23.46 16.31 0.26
N THR A 409 -24.61 15.87 -0.26
CA THR A 409 -25.92 16.54 -0.09
C THR A 409 -26.97 15.62 0.52
N ASN A 410 -26.89 14.33 0.25
CA ASN A 410 -27.69 13.29 0.87
C ASN A 410 -26.75 12.14 1.29
N PRO A 411 -26.34 12.08 2.57
CA PRO A 411 -25.43 11.05 3.09
C PRO A 411 -25.95 9.62 2.91
N GLU A 412 -27.27 9.43 2.78
CA GLU A 412 -27.89 8.12 2.54
C GLU A 412 -27.97 7.77 1.04
N GLY A 413 -27.67 8.71 0.15
CA GLY A 413 -27.82 8.56 -1.31
C GLY A 413 -26.85 7.56 -1.95
N LEU A 414 -25.70 7.28 -1.32
CA LEU A 414 -24.78 6.22 -1.75
C LEU A 414 -24.12 5.58 -0.52
N LEU A 415 -24.37 4.30 -0.30
CA LEU A 415 -23.73 3.54 0.77
C LEU A 415 -22.23 3.37 0.50
N ARG A 416 -21.43 3.51 1.56
CA ARG A 416 -19.96 3.40 1.51
C ARG A 416 -19.44 2.09 0.94
N THR A 417 -20.15 0.99 1.17
CA THR A 417 -19.85 -0.33 0.58
C THR A 417 -19.75 -0.29 -0.94
N ASN A 418 -20.42 0.68 -1.56
CA ASN A 418 -20.49 0.84 -3.01
C ASN A 418 -19.44 1.82 -3.56
N TYR A 419 -18.71 2.57 -2.72
CA TYR A 419 -17.72 3.55 -3.19
C TYR A 419 -16.65 2.90 -4.07
N ASN A 420 -16.11 1.76 -3.62
CA ASN A 420 -15.12 0.99 -4.39
C ASN A 420 -15.66 0.60 -5.77
N PHE A 421 -16.89 0.08 -5.82
CA PHE A 421 -17.54 -0.28 -7.08
C PHE A 421 -17.68 0.93 -8.01
N VAL A 422 -18.12 2.09 -7.50
CA VAL A 422 -18.28 3.30 -8.32
C VAL A 422 -16.93 3.82 -8.84
N PHE A 423 -15.89 3.92 -8.00
CA PHE A 423 -14.56 4.34 -8.44
C PHE A 423 -13.95 3.39 -9.48
N THR A 424 -14.13 2.07 -9.30
CA THR A 424 -13.68 1.06 -10.27
C THR A 424 -14.39 1.25 -11.62
N ASN A 425 -15.69 1.55 -11.61
CA ASN A 425 -16.43 1.80 -12.83
C ASN A 425 -16.06 3.13 -13.51
N ILE A 426 -15.66 4.15 -12.74
CA ILE A 426 -15.07 5.38 -13.31
C ILE A 426 -13.77 5.05 -14.03
N ALA A 427 -12.87 4.30 -13.39
CA ALA A 427 -11.61 3.88 -14.01
C ALA A 427 -11.85 3.08 -15.30
N ALA A 428 -12.79 2.11 -15.28
CA ALA A 428 -13.17 1.34 -16.47
C ALA A 428 -13.77 2.23 -17.58
N SER A 429 -14.61 3.21 -17.20
CA SER A 429 -15.21 4.16 -18.16
C SER A 429 -14.15 5.06 -18.78
N LEU A 430 -13.14 5.49 -18.03
CA LEU A 430 -11.99 6.26 -18.52
C LEU A 430 -11.09 5.44 -19.45
N HIS A 431 -10.89 4.14 -19.16
CA HIS A 431 -10.23 3.24 -20.11
C HIS A 431 -11.01 3.09 -21.42
N GLY A 432 -12.34 2.95 -21.33
CA GLY A 432 -13.23 2.96 -22.48
C GLY A 432 -13.15 4.28 -23.26
N PHE A 433 -13.11 5.41 -22.55
CA PHE A 433 -12.97 6.75 -23.11
C PHE A 433 -11.69 6.88 -23.94
N HIS A 434 -10.56 6.47 -23.37
CA HIS A 434 -9.28 6.42 -24.07
C HIS A 434 -9.35 5.61 -25.36
N GLY A 435 -9.94 4.41 -25.30
CA GLY A 435 -10.10 3.54 -26.48
C GLY A 435 -10.95 4.18 -27.59
N VAL A 436 -12.04 4.86 -27.22
CA VAL A 436 -12.88 5.60 -28.16
C VAL A 436 -12.14 6.80 -28.75
N LEU A 437 -11.49 7.62 -27.91
CA LEU A 437 -10.77 8.81 -28.35
C LEU A 437 -9.62 8.46 -29.31
N LYS A 438 -8.92 7.35 -29.06
CA LYS A 438 -7.91 6.81 -29.97
C LYS A 438 -8.49 6.42 -31.33
N ALA A 439 -9.68 5.80 -31.36
CA ALA A 439 -10.37 5.42 -32.59
C ALA A 439 -10.84 6.66 -33.38
N VAL A 440 -11.48 7.61 -32.70
CA VAL A 440 -11.88 8.92 -33.26
C VAL A 440 -10.69 9.58 -33.94
N ASN A 441 -9.59 9.71 -33.20
CA ASN A 441 -8.42 10.39 -33.70
C ASN A 441 -7.82 9.68 -34.93
N ARG A 442 -7.70 8.34 -34.88
CA ARG A 442 -7.21 7.57 -36.03
C ARG A 442 -8.06 7.82 -37.27
N ASN A 443 -9.39 7.83 -37.11
CA ASN A 443 -10.32 7.99 -38.23
C ASN A 443 -10.29 9.42 -38.77
N VAL A 444 -10.25 10.45 -37.90
CA VAL A 444 -10.09 11.85 -38.32
C VAL A 444 -8.77 12.05 -39.06
N CYS A 445 -7.64 11.54 -38.55
CA CYS A 445 -6.36 11.64 -39.25
C CYS A 445 -6.43 11.01 -40.65
N ASN A 446 -6.99 9.80 -40.78
CA ASN A 446 -7.10 9.12 -42.07
C ASN A 446 -8.00 9.86 -43.06
N ILE A 447 -9.08 10.47 -42.58
CA ILE A 447 -9.97 11.33 -43.38
C ILE A 447 -9.17 12.54 -43.88
N SER A 448 -8.45 13.23 -43.00
CA SER A 448 -7.63 14.41 -43.37
C SER A 448 -6.52 14.11 -44.38
N HIS A 449 -5.92 12.90 -44.37
CA HIS A 449 -4.92 12.51 -45.38
C HIS A 449 -5.54 12.11 -46.73
N SER A 450 -6.83 11.75 -46.74
CA SER A 450 -7.55 11.34 -47.95
C SER A 450 -8.09 12.53 -48.75
N HIS A 451 -8.16 13.71 -48.13
CA HIS A 451 -8.38 14.99 -48.79
C HIS A 451 -7.04 15.53 -49.30
N THR A 452 -6.97 16.01 -50.54
CA THR A 452 -5.72 16.45 -51.20
C THR A 452 -4.97 17.53 -50.41
N THR A 453 -3.64 17.47 -50.48
CA THR A 453 -2.60 18.14 -49.67
C THR A 453 -2.56 19.68 -49.68
N GLU A 454 -3.56 20.37 -50.23
CA GLU A 454 -3.55 21.84 -50.37
C GLU A 454 -4.33 22.60 -49.27
N CYS A 455 -5.13 21.91 -48.45
CA CYS A 455 -5.91 22.58 -47.40
C CYS A 455 -5.05 22.83 -46.14
N LEU A 456 -4.57 24.06 -45.95
CA LEU A 456 -3.84 24.52 -44.76
C LEU A 456 -4.56 24.13 -43.45
N ILE A 457 -5.90 24.13 -43.46
CA ILE A 457 -6.74 23.75 -42.33
C ILE A 457 -6.62 22.25 -42.00
N CYS A 458 -6.47 21.36 -42.98
CA CYS A 458 -6.23 19.93 -42.71
C CYS A 458 -4.90 19.70 -41.97
N GLN A 459 -3.87 20.50 -42.26
CA GLN A 459 -2.57 20.42 -41.59
C GLN A 459 -2.61 20.97 -40.15
N PHE A 460 -3.33 22.06 -39.89
CA PHE A 460 -3.59 22.56 -38.53
C PHE A 460 -4.49 21.62 -37.72
N CYS A 461 -5.48 21.00 -38.36
CA CYS A 461 -6.33 19.97 -37.78
C CYS A 461 -5.48 18.74 -37.39
N LEU A 462 -4.57 18.27 -38.26
CA LEU A 462 -3.59 17.21 -37.95
C LEU A 462 -2.66 17.54 -36.77
N LEU A 463 -2.16 18.78 -36.67
CA LEU A 463 -1.30 19.24 -35.55
C LEU A 463 -2.05 19.45 -34.22
N SER A 464 -3.37 19.62 -34.28
CA SER A 464 -4.22 19.73 -33.08
C SER A 464 -4.72 18.38 -32.60
N LEU A 465 -5.04 17.49 -33.52
CA LEU A 465 -5.33 16.09 -33.23
C LEU A 465 -4.09 15.35 -32.75
N SER A 466 -2.88 15.68 -33.23
CA SER A 466 -1.64 15.17 -32.62
C SER A 466 -1.44 15.64 -31.17
N ARG A 467 -1.87 16.87 -30.83
CA ARG A 467 -1.95 17.36 -29.44
C ARG A 467 -3.03 16.63 -28.64
N LEU A 468 -4.18 16.32 -29.26
CA LEU A 468 -5.22 15.46 -28.70
C LEU A 468 -4.71 14.02 -28.41
N ILE A 469 -3.82 13.48 -29.27
CA ILE A 469 -3.15 12.18 -29.11
C ILE A 469 -2.15 12.20 -27.95
N SER A 470 -1.34 13.27 -27.84
CA SER A 470 -0.42 13.45 -26.71
C SER A 470 -1.20 13.47 -25.38
N ASN A 471 -2.38 14.10 -25.38
CA ASN A 471 -3.30 14.13 -24.23
C ASN A 471 -4.12 12.83 -24.08
N CYS A 472 -4.08 11.93 -25.07
CA CYS A 472 -4.68 10.61 -24.99
C CYS A 472 -3.82 9.68 -24.11
N LEU A 473 -2.49 9.87 -24.08
CA LEU A 473 -1.62 9.17 -23.11
C LEU A 473 -2.02 9.46 -21.66
N SER A 474 -2.43 10.70 -21.35
CA SER A 474 -2.82 11.05 -19.98
C SER A 474 -4.10 10.35 -19.58
N LEU A 475 -5.10 10.13 -20.44
CA LEU A 475 -6.32 9.38 -20.09
C LEU A 475 -6.09 7.94 -19.59
N SER A 476 -5.15 7.21 -20.18
CA SER A 476 -4.77 5.89 -19.65
C SER A 476 -4.08 6.00 -18.29
N GLN A 477 -3.37 7.11 -18.05
CA GLN A 477 -2.79 7.45 -16.74
C GLN A 477 -3.87 7.92 -15.75
N ILE A 478 -4.96 8.56 -16.20
CA ILE A 478 -6.10 8.92 -15.35
C ILE A 478 -6.79 7.63 -14.87
N ALA A 479 -7.04 6.70 -15.78
CA ALA A 479 -7.68 5.44 -15.44
C ALA A 479 -6.82 4.62 -14.45
N SER A 480 -5.51 4.54 -14.68
CA SER A 480 -4.58 3.89 -13.75
C SER A 480 -4.42 4.66 -12.44
N PHE A 481 -4.55 5.99 -12.45
CA PHE A 481 -4.57 6.82 -11.26
C PHE A 481 -5.75 6.45 -10.35
N PHE A 482 -6.96 6.29 -10.90
CA PHE A 482 -8.13 5.89 -10.12
C PHE A 482 -8.00 4.47 -9.57
N SER A 483 -7.46 3.53 -10.34
CA SER A 483 -7.25 2.15 -9.87
C SER A 483 -6.16 2.05 -8.79
N ASN A 484 -5.04 2.75 -8.98
CA ASN A 484 -3.87 2.65 -8.09
C ASN A 484 -4.07 3.39 -6.75
N ASN A 485 -5.01 4.35 -6.71
CA ASN A 485 -5.29 5.14 -5.51
C ASN A 485 -6.67 4.80 -4.90
N LEU A 486 -7.29 3.71 -5.32
CA LEU A 486 -8.63 3.33 -4.89
C LEU A 486 -8.73 3.15 -3.37
N ASP A 487 -7.70 2.57 -2.75
CA ASP A 487 -7.63 2.46 -1.29
C ASP A 487 -7.68 3.85 -0.64
N HIS A 488 -7.00 4.84 -1.20
CA HIS A 488 -7.03 6.20 -0.66
C HIS A 488 -8.41 6.86 -0.79
N PHE A 489 -9.17 6.59 -1.84
CA PHE A 489 -10.52 7.15 -1.99
C PHE A 489 -11.59 6.43 -1.16
N THR A 490 -11.33 5.19 -0.76
CA THR A 490 -12.30 4.32 -0.06
C THR A 490 -11.97 4.06 1.40
N THR A 491 -10.73 4.32 1.83
CA THR A 491 -10.31 4.17 3.22
C THR A 491 -11.22 5.00 4.11
N SER A 492 -11.94 4.34 5.01
CA SER A 492 -12.58 5.01 6.13
C SER A 492 -11.47 5.62 6.98
N LEU A 493 -11.32 6.94 6.94
CA LEU A 493 -10.68 7.62 8.05
C LEU A 493 -11.55 7.32 9.27
N SER A 494 -11.10 6.37 10.09
CA SER A 494 -11.60 6.25 11.44
C SER A 494 -11.16 7.51 12.17
N TYR A 495 -12.01 8.52 12.11
CA TYR A 495 -11.93 9.73 12.92
C TYR A 495 -12.34 9.44 14.37
N GLY A 496 -12.10 8.22 14.86
CA GLY A 496 -12.43 7.76 16.19
C GLY A 496 -11.19 7.63 17.08
N PRO A 497 -11.38 7.45 18.40
CA PRO A 497 -10.28 7.17 19.33
C PRO A 497 -9.54 5.89 18.91
N LYS A 498 -8.20 5.86 19.12
CA LYS A 498 -7.37 4.68 18.84
C LYS A 498 -7.95 3.47 19.60
N GLY A 499 -8.39 2.45 18.85
CA GLY A 499 -8.93 1.20 19.40
C GLY A 499 -10.46 1.11 19.45
N GLY A 500 -11.19 2.17 19.14
CA GLY A 500 -12.65 2.12 18.99
C GLY A 500 -13.06 1.61 17.61
N THR A 501 -13.98 0.65 17.55
CA THR A 501 -14.64 0.18 16.32
C THR A 501 -15.59 1.21 15.71
N GLU A 502 -15.87 2.30 16.42
CA GLU A 502 -16.97 3.20 16.08
C GLU A 502 -16.54 4.48 15.37
N PHE A 503 -17.38 4.81 14.39
CA PHE A 503 -17.16 5.79 13.35
C PHE A 503 -17.76 7.14 13.76
N ILE A 504 -16.92 8.16 13.99
CA ILE A 504 -17.42 9.54 14.11
C ILE A 504 -17.93 9.98 12.73
N SER A 505 -19.15 10.50 12.68
CA SER A 505 -19.73 11.09 11.46
C SER A 505 -18.76 12.13 10.87
N PRO A 506 -18.38 12.04 9.58
CA PRO A 506 -17.45 12.98 8.95
C PRO A 506 -17.92 14.42 9.03
N LEU A 507 -19.24 14.62 9.01
CA LEU A 507 -19.85 15.94 9.17
C LEU A 507 -19.60 16.49 10.58
N SER A 508 -19.70 15.65 11.61
CA SER A 508 -19.34 16.04 12.98
C SER A 508 -17.85 16.39 13.08
N ALA A 509 -16.99 15.56 12.47
CA ALA A 509 -15.55 15.79 12.46
C ALA A 509 -15.18 17.12 11.75
N GLU A 510 -15.83 17.43 10.63
CA GLU A 510 -15.66 18.70 9.92
C GLU A 510 -16.14 19.89 10.76
N CYS A 511 -17.32 19.81 11.39
CA CYS A 511 -17.82 20.84 12.30
C CYS A 511 -16.83 21.09 13.46
N MET A 512 -16.28 20.03 14.06
CA MET A 512 -15.29 20.14 15.13
C MET A 512 -14.00 20.84 14.68
N LEU A 513 -13.48 20.53 13.47
CA LEU A 513 -12.33 21.24 12.91
C LEU A 513 -12.63 22.71 12.64
N GLN A 514 -13.83 23.04 12.18
CA GLN A 514 -14.25 24.43 12.01
C GLN A 514 -14.30 25.19 13.34
N TYR A 515 -14.83 24.57 14.40
CA TYR A 515 -14.80 25.16 15.74
C TYR A 515 -13.38 25.33 16.27
N LYS A 516 -12.49 24.35 16.03
CA LYS A 516 -11.06 24.48 16.36
C LYS A 516 -10.42 25.67 15.64
N LYS A 517 -10.69 25.86 14.34
CA LYS A 517 -10.22 27.03 13.56
C LYS A 517 -10.75 28.34 14.14
N LYS A 518 -12.05 28.41 14.45
CA LYS A 518 -12.67 29.60 15.08
C LYS A 518 -12.03 29.91 16.43
N ALA A 519 -11.82 28.91 17.28
CA ALA A 519 -11.16 29.06 18.58
C ALA A 519 -9.70 29.53 18.42
N ALA A 520 -8.95 28.95 17.49
CA ALA A 520 -7.58 29.36 17.19
C ALA A 520 -7.51 30.81 16.67
N ALA A 521 -8.43 31.20 15.79
CA ALA A 521 -8.54 32.57 15.29
C ALA A 521 -8.87 33.56 16.43
N TYR A 522 -9.80 33.20 17.32
CA TYR A 522 -10.13 34.00 18.50
C TYR A 522 -8.92 34.16 19.45
N MET A 523 -8.22 33.06 19.76
CA MET A 523 -7.00 33.12 20.57
C MET A 523 -5.90 33.96 19.91
N LYS A 524 -5.81 33.96 18.58
CA LYS A 524 -4.89 34.82 17.82
C LYS A 524 -5.32 36.28 17.88
N SER A 525 -6.61 36.59 17.83
CA SER A 525 -7.10 37.97 17.98
C SER A 525 -6.86 38.54 19.37
N LEU A 526 -6.93 37.71 20.42
CA LEU A 526 -6.61 38.13 21.80
C LEU A 526 -5.13 38.47 21.98
N LYS A 527 -4.24 37.85 21.20
CA LYS A 527 -2.79 38.11 21.23
C LYS A 527 -2.38 39.29 20.33
N LYS A 528 -3.31 39.86 19.56
CA LYS A 528 -3.00 41.03 18.74
C LYS A 528 -2.82 42.23 19.68
N PRO A 529 -1.68 42.95 19.62
CA PRO A 529 -1.53 44.19 20.37
C PRO A 529 -2.73 45.09 20.05
N CYS A 530 -3.31 45.72 21.08
CA CYS A 530 -4.30 46.76 20.85
C CYS A 530 -3.62 47.82 19.97
N ALA A 531 -4.30 48.30 18.93
CA ALA A 531 -3.74 49.37 18.10
C ALA A 531 -3.43 50.57 19.00
N ASP A 532 -2.34 51.28 18.73
CA ASP A 532 -1.98 52.49 19.46
C ASP A 532 -3.16 53.46 19.40
N SER A 533 -3.88 53.57 20.52
CA SER A 533 -5.02 54.45 20.66
C SER A 533 -4.48 55.77 21.19
N VAL A 534 -4.87 56.88 20.54
CA VAL A 534 -4.54 58.21 21.05
C VAL A 534 -5.12 58.31 22.46
N PRO A 535 -4.29 58.61 23.48
CA PRO A 535 -4.77 58.77 24.84
C PRO A 535 -5.97 59.71 24.89
N TYR A 536 -6.96 59.38 25.71
CA TYR A 536 -8.26 60.09 25.71
C TYR A 536 -8.12 61.60 25.89
N GLU A 537 -7.16 62.05 26.70
CA GLU A 537 -6.86 63.47 26.90
C GLU A 537 -6.38 64.16 25.62
N GLU A 538 -5.51 63.50 24.86
CA GLU A 538 -4.97 64.00 23.60
C GLU A 538 -6.05 64.00 22.50
N ALA A 539 -6.95 63.00 22.50
CA ALA A 539 -8.12 62.99 21.62
C ALA A 539 -9.07 64.17 21.91
N LEU A 540 -9.27 64.51 23.19
CA LEU A 540 -10.07 65.68 23.59
C LEU A 540 -9.39 67.01 23.24
N ALA A 541 -8.07 67.09 23.33
CA ALA A 541 -7.30 68.26 22.90
C ALA A 541 -7.42 68.46 21.38
N ASN A 542 -7.20 67.39 20.60
CA ASN A 542 -7.32 67.41 19.14
C ASN A 542 -8.74 67.78 18.68
N ARG A 543 -9.76 67.28 19.37
CA ARG A 543 -11.16 67.67 19.09
C ARG A 543 -11.40 69.15 19.34
N ARG A 544 -10.86 69.73 20.41
CA ARG A 544 -10.98 71.17 20.69
C ARG A 544 -10.29 72.01 19.62
N VAL A 545 -9.10 71.61 19.19
CA VAL A 545 -8.38 72.28 18.10
C VAL A 545 -9.17 72.22 16.79
N LEU A 546 -9.73 71.06 16.43
CA LEU A 546 -10.55 70.90 15.23
C LEU A 546 -11.82 71.76 15.28
N LEU A 547 -12.50 71.83 16.43
CA LEU A 547 -13.68 72.68 16.57
C LEU A 547 -13.32 74.16 16.41
N SER A 548 -12.23 74.61 17.03
CA SER A 548 -11.76 76.00 16.88
C SER A 548 -11.33 76.35 15.45
N SER A 549 -10.76 75.38 14.70
CA SER A 549 -10.38 75.60 13.30
C SER A 549 -11.59 75.56 12.36
N THR A 550 -12.63 74.78 12.68
CA THR A 550 -13.89 74.85 11.94
C THR A 550 -14.64 76.15 12.17
N GLU A 551 -14.68 76.65 13.40
CA GLU A 551 -15.31 77.93 13.75
C GLU A 551 -14.58 79.10 13.07
N SER A 552 -13.24 79.08 13.04
CA SER A 552 -12.48 80.12 12.33
C SER A 552 -12.67 80.08 10.81
N ARG A 553 -12.79 78.89 10.23
CA ARG A 553 -13.09 78.71 8.80
C ARG A 553 -14.49 79.21 8.45
N GLU A 554 -15.48 78.97 9.30
CA GLU A 554 -16.85 79.43 9.08
C GLU A 554 -16.95 80.96 9.19
N GLY A 555 -16.25 81.57 10.16
CA GLY A 555 -16.12 83.03 10.24
C GLY A 555 -15.49 83.65 9.00
N LEU A 556 -14.41 83.03 8.46
CA LEU A 556 -13.78 83.49 7.23
C LEU A 556 -14.70 83.36 6.01
N ALA A 557 -15.46 82.26 5.92
CA ALA A 557 -16.43 82.04 4.85
C ALA A 557 -17.55 83.09 4.86
N GLN A 558 -18.06 83.45 6.04
CA GLN A 558 -19.04 84.54 6.18
C GLN A 558 -18.45 85.89 5.74
N GLN A 559 -17.20 86.18 6.10
CA GLN A 559 -16.53 87.42 5.68
C GLN A 559 -16.36 87.48 4.15
N VAL A 560 -15.98 86.37 3.52
CA VAL A 560 -15.89 86.26 2.06
C VAL A 560 -17.27 86.48 1.43
N GLN A 561 -18.32 85.83 1.94
CA GLN A 561 -19.68 85.98 1.42
C GLN A 561 -20.16 87.44 1.49
N GLN A 562 -19.95 88.12 2.62
CA GLN A 562 -20.27 89.53 2.77
C GLN A 562 -19.48 90.41 1.78
N SER A 563 -18.20 90.10 1.53
CA SER A 563 -17.42 90.83 0.54
C SER A 563 -17.94 90.62 -0.90
N LEU A 564 -18.36 89.41 -1.25
CA LEU A 564 -18.92 89.09 -2.55
C LEU A 564 -20.27 89.79 -2.78
N GLU A 565 -21.13 89.83 -1.78
CA GLU A 565 -22.40 90.58 -1.83
C GLU A 565 -22.17 92.08 -2.01
N LYS A 566 -21.15 92.64 -1.36
CA LYS A 566 -20.77 94.04 -1.54
C LYS A 566 -20.26 94.30 -2.97
N ILE A 567 -19.45 93.39 -3.53
CA ILE A 567 -18.99 93.48 -4.91
C ILE A 567 -20.18 93.44 -5.87
N ALA A 568 -21.11 92.49 -5.70
CA ALA A 568 -22.29 92.36 -6.56
C ALA A 568 -23.16 93.63 -6.55
N LYS A 569 -23.34 94.28 -5.39
CA LYS A 569 -24.04 95.56 -5.29
C LYS A 569 -23.33 96.67 -6.06
N LEU A 570 -22.01 96.75 -5.93
CA LEU A 570 -21.20 97.73 -6.67
C LEU A 570 -21.22 97.46 -8.18
N GLU A 571 -21.27 96.20 -8.60
CA GLU A 571 -21.45 95.82 -10.01
C GLU A 571 -22.82 96.26 -10.54
N GLN A 572 -23.90 96.04 -9.77
CA GLN A 572 -25.23 96.51 -10.13
C GLN A 572 -25.31 98.03 -10.22
N GLU A 573 -24.69 98.75 -9.28
CA GLU A 573 -24.58 100.21 -9.33
C GLU A 573 -23.80 100.68 -10.56
N LYS A 574 -22.68 100.02 -10.88
CA LYS A 574 -21.90 100.30 -12.10
C LYS A 574 -22.75 100.12 -13.36
N GLU A 575 -23.51 99.04 -13.46
CA GLU A 575 -24.42 98.80 -14.60
C GLU A 575 -25.52 99.87 -14.68
N HIS A 576 -26.13 100.23 -13.55
CA HIS A 576 -27.11 101.29 -13.46
C HIS A 576 -26.56 102.61 -14.01
N TRP A 577 -25.39 103.05 -13.51
CA TRP A 577 -24.74 104.28 -13.99
C TRP A 577 -24.32 104.19 -15.45
N MET A 578 -23.92 103.02 -15.94
CA MET A 578 -23.61 102.81 -17.36
C MET A 578 -24.86 103.00 -18.24
N LEU A 579 -26.00 102.44 -17.83
CA LEU A 579 -27.26 102.61 -18.53
C LEU A 579 -27.73 104.07 -18.49
N GLU A 580 -27.63 104.75 -17.35
CA GLU A 580 -27.94 106.18 -17.26
C GLU A 580 -27.06 107.03 -18.19
N ALA A 581 -25.75 106.74 -18.25
CA ALA A 581 -24.83 107.41 -19.15
C ALA A 581 -25.18 107.15 -20.64
N GLN A 582 -25.59 105.93 -21.00
CA GLN A 582 -26.06 105.62 -22.35
C GLN A 582 -27.37 106.34 -22.68
N LEU A 583 -28.33 106.39 -21.76
CA LEU A 583 -29.57 107.14 -21.93
C LEU A 583 -29.31 108.64 -22.10
N ALA A 584 -28.39 109.20 -21.32
CA ALA A 584 -27.94 110.58 -21.47
C ALA A 584 -27.31 110.82 -22.85
N LYS A 585 -26.47 109.90 -23.34
CA LYS A 585 -25.88 109.96 -24.67
C LYS A 585 -26.94 109.93 -25.78
N ILE A 586 -27.94 109.03 -25.68
CA ILE A 586 -29.05 108.96 -26.65
C ILE A 586 -29.90 110.22 -26.64
N LYS A 587 -30.17 110.81 -25.46
CA LYS A 587 -30.87 112.10 -25.36
C LYS A 587 -30.09 113.20 -26.08
N LEU A 588 -28.78 113.24 -25.87
CA LEU A 588 -27.88 114.21 -26.50
C LEU A 588 -27.82 114.00 -28.04
N GLU A 589 -27.74 112.76 -28.52
CA GLU A 589 -27.81 112.43 -29.95
C GLU A 589 -29.16 112.81 -30.58
N LYS A 590 -30.28 112.60 -29.87
CA LYS A 590 -31.61 113.03 -30.32
C LYS A 590 -31.73 114.55 -30.38
N GLU A 591 -31.18 115.29 -29.43
CA GLU A 591 -31.12 116.75 -29.52
C GLU A 591 -30.23 117.21 -30.67
N ASN A 592 -29.09 116.58 -30.89
CA ASN A 592 -28.23 116.85 -32.06
C ASN A 592 -28.92 116.52 -33.40
N GLN A 593 -29.76 115.49 -33.46
CA GLN A 593 -30.58 115.18 -34.64
C GLN A 593 -31.72 116.19 -34.82
N LYS A 594 -32.34 116.68 -33.75
CA LYS A 594 -33.31 117.80 -33.85
C LYS A 594 -32.64 119.07 -34.36
N LEU A 595 -31.40 119.34 -33.94
CA LEU A 595 -30.60 120.43 -34.47
C LEU A 595 -30.28 120.20 -35.96
N LYS A 596 -29.85 119.00 -36.37
CA LYS A 596 -29.61 118.68 -37.79
C LYS A 596 -30.87 118.75 -38.67
N ASN A 597 -32.03 118.29 -38.18
CA ASN A 597 -33.29 118.33 -38.93
C ASN A 597 -33.92 119.73 -38.99
N SER A 598 -33.52 120.64 -38.09
CA SER A 598 -33.85 122.07 -38.18
C SER A 598 -32.96 122.81 -39.20
N LEU A 599 -31.96 122.13 -39.78
CA LEU A 599 -30.96 122.68 -40.69
C LEU A 599 -31.02 122.11 -42.13
N SER A 600 -32.08 121.37 -42.51
CA SER A 600 -32.28 120.88 -43.90
C SER A 600 -33.23 121.75 -44.75
N GLY A 601 -33.27 123.06 -44.51
CA GLY A 601 -33.82 124.07 -45.40
C GLY A 601 -32.79 125.21 -45.58
N HIS A 602 -32.26 125.33 -46.80
CA HIS A 602 -31.12 126.18 -47.26
C HIS A 602 -29.71 125.72 -46.80
N VAL A 603 -28.86 125.10 -47.64
CA VAL A 603 -28.11 125.63 -48.84
C VAL A 603 -27.16 126.76 -48.39
N THR A 604 -25.83 126.74 -48.49
CA THR A 604 -24.83 125.94 -49.23
C THR A 604 -23.41 126.32 -48.75
N GLU A 605 -22.45 125.41 -48.98
CA GLU A 605 -21.04 125.66 -49.35
C GLU A 605 -20.15 126.50 -48.38
N THR A 606 -19.05 125.98 -47.85
CA THR A 606 -17.83 125.64 -48.62
C THR A 606 -16.78 124.95 -47.71
N ILE A 607 -16.17 123.86 -48.22
CA ILE A 607 -14.69 123.59 -48.31
C ILE A 607 -13.90 123.47 -46.96
N GLN A 608 -13.09 122.46 -46.63
CA GLN A 608 -12.32 121.44 -47.36
C GLN A 608 -11.81 120.33 -46.41
N GLU A 609 -11.59 119.15 -47.00
CA GLU A 609 -10.56 118.11 -46.69
C GLU A 609 -10.53 117.43 -45.32
N HIS A 610 -10.97 116.17 -45.17
CA HIS A 610 -10.46 114.87 -45.67
C HIS A 610 -9.09 114.40 -45.14
N SER A 611 -9.13 113.17 -44.65
CA SER A 611 -8.05 112.19 -44.45
C SER A 611 -7.41 112.14 -43.06
N THR A 612 -7.66 111.03 -42.35
CA THR A 612 -6.62 110.17 -41.77
C THR A 612 -7.24 108.84 -41.30
N LEU A 613 -7.12 107.82 -42.16
CA LEU A 613 -6.48 106.57 -41.72
C LEU A 613 -5.07 106.95 -41.23
N PRO A 614 -4.52 106.32 -40.17
CA PRO A 614 -4.05 104.93 -40.24
C PRO A 614 -4.15 104.24 -38.85
N ASN A 615 -3.71 103.03 -38.55
CA ASN A 615 -3.30 101.84 -39.28
C ASN A 615 -3.39 100.69 -38.26
N VAL A 616 -3.78 99.52 -38.76
CA VAL A 616 -3.39 98.23 -38.20
C VAL A 616 -1.86 98.15 -38.16
N THR A 617 -1.31 97.70 -37.03
CA THR A 617 -0.12 96.83 -37.05
C THR A 617 -0.26 95.77 -35.96
N GLU A 618 -0.53 94.57 -36.43
CA GLU A 618 -0.20 93.32 -35.76
C GLU A 618 1.26 93.34 -35.30
N GLN A 619 1.52 92.83 -34.10
CA GLN A 619 2.74 92.07 -33.86
C GLN A 619 2.42 90.88 -32.97
N LYS A 620 2.37 89.72 -33.63
CA LYS A 620 2.55 88.40 -33.04
C LYS A 620 3.80 88.40 -32.16
N LYS A 621 3.69 87.81 -30.97
CA LYS A 621 4.77 86.98 -30.43
C LYS A 621 4.18 85.80 -29.67
N GLU A 622 4.39 84.64 -30.27
CA GLU A 622 4.25 83.32 -29.67
C GLU A 622 5.04 83.27 -28.36
N THR A 623 4.39 82.74 -27.31
CA THR A 623 5.08 81.97 -26.28
C THR A 623 4.21 80.77 -25.95
N THR A 624 4.51 79.68 -26.65
CA THR A 624 4.22 78.32 -26.24
C THR A 624 4.78 78.07 -24.84
N GLU A 625 3.91 77.83 -23.87
CA GLU A 625 4.24 76.94 -22.75
C GLU A 625 3.01 76.10 -22.39
N LYS A 626 3.07 74.84 -22.83
CA LYS A 626 2.14 73.77 -22.47
C LYS A 626 2.31 73.48 -20.98
N SER A 627 1.43 74.02 -20.14
CA SER A 627 1.23 73.51 -18.79
C SER A 627 0.33 72.28 -18.87
N LEU A 628 0.93 71.10 -18.67
CA LEU A 628 0.22 69.83 -18.49
C LEU A 628 -0.69 69.94 -17.25
N ARG A 629 -1.97 69.65 -17.45
CA ARG A 629 -2.94 69.49 -16.38
C ARG A 629 -3.30 68.01 -16.21
N GLU A 630 -2.90 67.49 -15.05
CA GLU A 630 -3.49 66.40 -14.24
C GLU A 630 -3.26 64.91 -14.61
N PRO A 631 -3.38 63.95 -13.66
CA PRO A 631 -3.71 64.08 -12.22
C PRO A 631 -2.72 63.42 -11.23
N ILE A 632 -2.56 64.04 -10.07
CA ILE A 632 -1.97 63.42 -8.88
C ILE A 632 -2.99 62.43 -8.29
N LYS A 633 -2.60 61.16 -8.20
CA LYS A 633 -3.38 60.12 -7.54
C LYS A 633 -3.47 60.41 -6.04
N SER A 634 -4.67 60.71 -5.56
CA SER A 634 -4.99 60.70 -4.14
C SER A 634 -5.09 59.24 -3.67
N THR A 635 -4.11 58.80 -2.89
CA THR A 635 -4.25 57.62 -2.03
C THR A 635 -5.10 58.00 -0.83
N SER A 636 -6.41 57.82 -0.96
CA SER A 636 -7.32 57.79 0.20
C SER A 636 -7.28 56.37 0.77
N LEU A 637 -6.61 56.25 1.91
CA LEU A 637 -6.80 55.21 2.90
C LEU A 637 -7.40 55.92 4.12
N VAL A 638 -8.73 55.88 4.23
CA VAL A 638 -9.49 55.86 5.49
C VAL A 638 -10.64 54.90 5.29
#